data_AF-A0A9W6WF25-F1
#
_entry.id   AF-A0A9W6WF25-F1
#
_cell.length_a   1.000
_cell.length_b   1.000
_cell.length_c   1.000
_cell.angle_alpha   90.00
_cell.angle_beta   90.00
_cell.angle_gamma   90.00
#
_symmetry.space_group_name_H-M   'P 1'
#
loop_
_entity.id
_entity.type
_entity.pdbx_description
1 polymer ?
#
loop_
_entity_poly.entity_id
_entity_poly.type
_entity_poly.pdbx_seq_one_letter_code
_entity_poly.pdbx_strand_id
1 'polypeptide(L)'
;MSLIQQISNDLLSIQSEGKRRSPEIKQATDKSLDILRSFNGSNQSEQQFLRSLSEKSEFIIPLLYCCRSRNTKLVTTALQCLYKLLLSNSLPVTKLDLIVDALQESTNLSIEIQLKVLQILPTFFQSYSAFIYDELLAKFLLVCSSLQAATKPTSVSNTASATFLQLINSVFEKVNEEDKSVVESSNAVPIDNDETISIATSAYDAQRIFLDLCTLIEHHKPSFLKTNYITEDFGFELLESVIKNNRLLFLNHTELGYLLRVRVAPILLRFLSSSKDFNIMVRVSRLIILAIKEQFTNLKLENEVTLSLITHILLRESASPYWKKVLCMEVYREILKDFDLVKIIFAEYDGNRTEERKPVLFEFLNASLLLIQESGSILNTGEIVQVPYAQDPAVPPNSTTTPSTSSSSVSKRKLSTSGYTGEKQEEFKGMSMTNSYTKVCYIDSFDKTDPPPVLETYLPYLICQCVTIISEGIFALSLTLSSSISTSNSIVFLNESSFDESSELKQQYDLGTSLVIKLWTPIFQIYEKFIFSGLDNELFSKIIRSLQKLCHASGILGIKTPRNEILTFFAKATLNLTGKSKFQTKNIISIGESIVGTISSTINQAVSTISTSGSSAQSQDIIFYSRNINSRNILCFRVLISLAIALGGVLQEDWDVIFITLQWISYYIDGPTGLHTKEVPSLSPYINNNDLSSIDSSLRKLSEGVKNQSPEEFYFIFDACSKLSNLVLKIEVPNFGHSPIDTEGKLQPCAFNSEYFINKITDLCELNPLPFLIENDTNWNVMNAFFEKLSCNRELDDELRKTVTRSFNSICKRSSVVVYEDEYKSKYDDTTFNYISGKTEEKVLKSLNRFIINLSQLPKIEELLVQNCEAELLLQVLDTLKEIVNRFGCQS
;
A
#
# COMPACT_ATOMS: atom_id res chain seq x y z
N MET A 1 40.24 21.54 -41.80
CA MET A 1 40.94 20.44 -42.52
C MET A 1 39.86 19.56 -43.11
N SER A 2 39.82 19.41 -44.43
CA SER A 2 38.88 18.53 -45.10
C SER A 2 39.10 17.08 -44.63
N LEU A 3 38.04 16.27 -44.57
CA LEU A 3 38.11 14.86 -44.13
C LEU A 3 39.02 14.05 -45.07
N ILE A 4 39.05 14.40 -46.36
CA ILE A 4 39.98 13.86 -47.37
C ILE A 4 41.44 14.18 -47.02
N GLN A 5 41.74 15.40 -46.56
CA GLN A 5 43.11 15.77 -46.15
C GLN A 5 43.57 14.98 -44.92
N GLN A 6 42.65 14.71 -43.98
CA GLN A 6 42.95 13.89 -42.80
C GLN A 6 43.22 12.43 -43.18
N ILE A 7 42.40 11.84 -44.06
CA ILE A 7 42.63 10.47 -44.57
C ILE A 7 43.94 10.39 -45.35
N SER A 8 44.25 11.40 -46.16
CA SER A 8 45.52 11.47 -46.89
C SER A 8 46.71 11.54 -45.95
N ASN A 9 46.62 12.28 -44.84
CA ASN A 9 47.69 12.36 -43.85
C ASN A 9 47.87 11.03 -43.10
N ASP A 10 46.78 10.34 -42.77
CA ASP A 10 46.82 9.02 -42.13
C ASP A 10 47.46 7.97 -43.06
N LEU A 11 47.10 7.96 -44.35
CA LEU A 11 47.71 7.07 -45.35
C LEU A 11 49.19 7.39 -45.59
N LEU A 12 49.59 8.68 -45.60
CA LEU A 12 51.01 9.07 -45.69
C LEU A 12 51.80 8.61 -44.45
N SER A 13 51.18 8.68 -43.26
CA SER A 13 51.76 8.14 -42.02
C SER A 13 51.99 6.63 -42.15
N ILE A 14 50.97 5.88 -42.59
CA ILE A 14 51.04 4.43 -42.86
C ILE A 14 52.13 4.11 -43.89
N GLN A 15 52.24 4.89 -44.97
CA GLN A 15 53.25 4.72 -46.01
C GLN A 15 54.68 4.93 -45.46
N SER A 16 54.87 5.94 -44.60
CA SER A 16 56.18 6.27 -44.02
C SER A 16 56.68 5.18 -43.07
N GLU A 17 55.77 4.58 -42.29
CA GLU A 17 56.07 3.57 -41.29
C GLU A 17 56.13 2.16 -41.91
N GLY A 18 55.36 1.90 -42.97
CA GLY A 18 55.39 0.66 -43.77
C GLY A 18 56.69 0.46 -44.58
N LYS A 19 57.36 1.54 -44.99
CA LYS A 19 58.64 1.51 -45.74
C LYS A 19 59.75 0.67 -45.08
N ARG A 20 59.72 0.53 -43.74
CA ARG A 20 60.80 -0.14 -42.99
C ARG A 20 60.59 -1.65 -42.82
N ARG A 21 59.39 -2.20 -43.07
CA ARG A 21 59.07 -3.59 -42.70
C ARG A 21 58.24 -4.40 -43.71
N SER A 22 57.45 -3.80 -44.60
CA SER A 22 56.60 -4.55 -45.55
C SER A 22 56.39 -3.80 -46.88
N PRO A 23 56.91 -4.30 -48.02
CA PRO A 23 56.79 -3.63 -49.31
C PRO A 23 55.34 -3.63 -49.86
N GLU A 24 54.54 -4.64 -49.50
CA GLU A 24 53.16 -4.81 -49.95
C GLU A 24 52.22 -3.73 -49.40
N ILE A 25 52.38 -3.35 -48.13
CA ILE A 25 51.60 -2.25 -47.50
C ILE A 25 51.88 -0.94 -48.22
N LYS A 26 53.13 -0.69 -48.57
CA LYS A 26 53.52 0.53 -49.30
C LYS A 26 52.88 0.58 -50.69
N GLN A 27 52.98 -0.50 -51.47
CA GLN A 27 52.38 -0.55 -52.81
C GLN A 27 50.87 -0.38 -52.78
N ALA A 28 50.18 -0.98 -51.80
CA ALA A 28 48.75 -0.80 -51.63
C ALA A 28 48.40 0.66 -51.25
N THR A 29 49.18 1.25 -50.34
CA THR A 29 48.98 2.64 -49.87
C THR A 29 49.19 3.65 -51.00
N ASP A 30 50.21 3.43 -51.86
CA ASP A 30 50.48 4.26 -53.04
C ASP A 30 49.27 4.26 -54.00
N LYS A 31 48.71 3.08 -54.28
CA LYS A 31 47.49 2.95 -55.10
C LYS A 31 46.29 3.68 -54.49
N SER A 32 46.13 3.62 -53.17
CA SER A 32 45.00 4.28 -52.49
C SER A 32 45.16 5.80 -52.41
N LEU A 33 46.40 6.29 -52.29
CA LEU A 33 46.73 7.71 -52.39
C LEU A 33 46.50 8.25 -53.80
N ASP A 34 46.82 7.48 -54.84
CA ASP A 34 46.55 7.86 -56.23
C ASP A 34 45.04 7.95 -56.52
N ILE A 35 44.23 7.07 -55.91
CA ILE A 35 42.76 7.18 -55.94
C ILE A 35 42.29 8.48 -55.25
N LEU A 36 42.87 8.88 -54.12
CA LEU A 36 42.50 10.14 -53.46
C LEU A 36 42.98 11.38 -54.22
N ARG A 37 44.11 11.30 -54.94
CA ARG A 37 44.60 12.38 -55.81
C ARG A 37 43.71 12.64 -57.03
N SER A 38 42.87 11.67 -57.41
CA SER A 38 41.85 11.87 -58.44
C SER A 38 40.68 12.77 -58.00
N PHE A 39 40.66 13.20 -56.74
CA PHE A 39 39.70 14.19 -56.23
C PHE A 39 39.98 15.59 -56.77
N ASN A 40 39.11 16.07 -57.67
CA ASN A 40 39.11 17.45 -58.12
C ASN A 40 38.15 18.26 -57.25
N GLY A 41 38.69 19.03 -56.31
CA GLY A 41 37.93 19.84 -55.35
C GLY A 41 37.05 20.96 -55.93
N SER A 42 36.93 21.06 -57.26
CA SER A 42 36.13 22.05 -57.98
C SER A 42 34.77 21.54 -58.49
N ASN A 43 34.57 20.23 -58.67
CA ASN A 43 33.39 19.71 -59.40
C ASN A 43 32.53 18.67 -58.63
N GLN A 44 32.94 18.21 -57.45
CA GLN A 44 32.19 17.23 -56.67
C GLN A 44 32.13 17.65 -55.20
N SER A 45 30.95 17.53 -54.59
CA SER A 45 30.85 17.72 -53.13
C SER A 45 31.67 16.65 -52.42
N GLU A 46 32.42 17.05 -51.39
CA GLU A 46 33.34 16.18 -50.64
C GLU A 46 32.65 14.87 -50.18
N GLN A 47 31.38 14.95 -49.80
CA GLN A 47 30.58 13.80 -49.36
C GLN A 47 30.19 12.84 -50.49
N GLN A 48 29.93 13.34 -51.70
CA GLN A 48 29.61 12.48 -52.85
C GLN A 48 30.84 11.73 -53.35
N PHE A 49 32.01 12.37 -53.34
CA PHE A 49 33.27 11.70 -53.68
C PHE A 49 33.66 10.65 -52.63
N LEU A 50 33.47 10.94 -51.35
CA LEU A 50 33.69 9.96 -50.29
C LEU A 50 32.76 8.74 -50.45
N ARG A 51 31.49 8.95 -50.80
CA ARG A 51 30.57 7.84 -51.14
C ARG A 51 31.02 7.07 -52.39
N SER A 52 31.60 7.71 -53.41
CA SER A 52 32.10 7.01 -54.60
C SER A 52 33.36 6.17 -54.33
N LEU A 53 34.04 6.35 -53.20
CA LEU A 53 35.08 5.43 -52.74
C LEU A 53 34.51 4.05 -52.38
N SER A 54 33.21 3.94 -52.05
CA SER A 54 32.57 2.65 -51.78
C SER A 54 32.55 1.72 -53.02
N GLU A 55 32.58 2.27 -54.23
CA GLU A 55 32.62 1.49 -55.48
C GLU A 55 34.03 0.93 -55.76
N LYS A 56 35.07 1.59 -55.24
CA LYS A 56 36.48 1.21 -55.47
C LYS A 56 36.96 0.24 -54.39
N SER A 57 36.68 -1.05 -54.61
CA SER A 57 37.02 -2.11 -53.65
C SER A 57 38.51 -2.20 -53.27
N GLU A 58 39.42 -1.68 -54.09
CA GLU A 58 40.88 -1.69 -53.84
C GLU A 58 41.33 -0.69 -52.77
N PHE A 59 40.55 0.36 -52.51
CA PHE A 59 40.93 1.45 -51.62
C PHE A 59 41.13 1.01 -50.15
N ILE A 60 40.43 -0.05 -49.72
CA ILE A 60 40.49 -0.57 -48.35
C ILE A 60 41.67 -1.52 -48.11
N ILE A 61 42.27 -2.07 -49.17
CA ILE A 61 43.34 -3.09 -49.08
C ILE A 61 44.52 -2.69 -48.17
N PRO A 62 45.02 -1.43 -48.18
CA PRO A 62 46.12 -1.03 -47.29
C PRO A 62 45.73 -1.16 -45.81
N LEU A 63 44.50 -0.78 -45.47
CA LEU A 63 44.00 -0.84 -44.09
C LEU A 63 43.88 -2.29 -43.61
N LEU A 64 43.42 -3.20 -44.48
CA LEU A 64 43.37 -4.63 -44.18
C LEU A 64 44.77 -5.21 -43.91
N TYR A 65 45.75 -4.90 -44.77
CA TYR A 65 47.12 -5.35 -44.55
C TYR A 65 47.76 -4.75 -43.30
N CYS A 66 47.44 -3.49 -42.98
CA CYS A 66 47.87 -2.88 -41.72
C CYS A 66 47.31 -3.62 -40.49
N CYS A 67 46.03 -3.98 -40.50
CA CYS A 67 45.40 -4.76 -39.41
C CYS A 67 46.07 -6.14 -39.23
N ARG A 68 46.44 -6.81 -40.33
CA ARG A 68 47.14 -8.11 -40.30
C ARG A 68 48.63 -8.05 -39.93
N SER A 69 49.25 -6.86 -40.02
CA SER A 69 50.70 -6.68 -39.80
C SER A 69 51.16 -6.89 -38.35
N ARG A 70 50.23 -7.01 -37.39
CA ARG A 70 50.45 -7.12 -35.94
C ARG A 70 51.29 -5.99 -35.32
N ASN A 71 51.56 -4.92 -36.05
CA ASN A 71 52.30 -3.77 -35.54
C ASN A 71 51.34 -2.76 -34.91
N THR A 72 51.50 -2.51 -33.61
CA THR A 72 50.56 -1.71 -32.83
C THR A 72 50.39 -0.27 -33.34
N LYS A 73 51.46 0.37 -33.83
CA LYS A 73 51.39 1.75 -34.36
C LYS A 73 50.63 1.84 -35.68
N LEU A 74 50.98 0.96 -36.63
CA LEU A 74 50.31 0.88 -37.93
C LEU A 74 48.83 0.53 -37.80
N VAL A 75 48.49 -0.44 -36.94
CA VAL A 75 47.11 -0.83 -36.67
C VAL A 75 46.33 0.34 -36.07
N THR A 76 46.94 1.08 -35.14
CA THR A 76 46.28 2.23 -34.48
C THR A 76 45.92 3.34 -35.47
N THR A 77 46.85 3.72 -36.35
CA THR A 77 46.58 4.73 -37.40
C THR A 77 45.59 4.21 -38.44
N ALA A 78 45.65 2.92 -38.79
CA ALA A 78 44.69 2.30 -39.71
C ALA A 78 43.26 2.28 -39.13
N LEU A 79 43.09 1.96 -37.85
CA LEU A 79 41.78 1.99 -37.18
C LEU A 79 41.20 3.41 -37.09
N GLN A 80 42.03 4.42 -36.84
CA GLN A 80 41.61 5.82 -36.87
C GLN A 80 41.14 6.25 -38.27
N CYS A 81 41.86 5.84 -39.31
CA CYS A 81 41.46 6.08 -40.69
C CYS A 81 40.15 5.36 -41.01
N LEU A 82 40.00 4.11 -40.57
CA LEU A 82 38.79 3.30 -40.76
C LEU A 82 37.56 3.94 -40.08
N TYR A 83 37.71 4.44 -38.86
CA TYR A 83 36.64 5.17 -38.15
C TYR A 83 36.16 6.40 -38.94
N LYS A 84 37.07 7.19 -39.52
CA LYS A 84 36.72 8.35 -40.37
C LYS A 84 36.00 7.95 -41.67
N LEU A 85 36.39 6.81 -42.25
CA LEU A 85 35.75 6.26 -43.45
C LEU A 85 34.34 5.72 -43.17
N LEU A 86 34.12 5.18 -41.97
CA LEU A 86 32.80 4.75 -41.52
C LEU A 86 31.83 5.92 -41.39
N LEU A 87 32.25 7.02 -40.74
CA LEU A 87 31.42 8.22 -40.58
C LEU A 87 30.98 8.87 -41.90
N SER A 88 31.72 8.62 -42.98
CA SER A 88 31.43 9.15 -44.32
C SER A 88 30.72 8.16 -45.25
N ASN A 89 30.39 6.96 -44.75
CA ASN A 89 29.81 5.85 -45.53
C ASN A 89 30.63 5.50 -46.79
N SER A 90 31.96 5.48 -46.66
CA SER A 90 32.91 5.33 -47.78
C SER A 90 33.45 3.90 -47.98
N LEU A 91 32.92 2.89 -47.30
CA LEU A 91 33.42 1.51 -47.37
C LEU A 91 32.69 0.68 -48.46
N PRO A 92 33.38 -0.13 -49.28
CA PRO A 92 32.78 -1.14 -50.12
C PRO A 92 31.97 -2.20 -49.35
N VAL A 93 30.70 -2.33 -49.73
CA VAL A 93 29.76 -3.33 -49.22
C VAL A 93 30.24 -4.76 -49.48
N THR A 94 30.98 -5.00 -50.56
CA THR A 94 31.49 -6.34 -50.93
C THR A 94 32.62 -6.85 -50.04
N LYS A 95 33.27 -5.99 -49.24
CA LYS A 95 34.42 -6.34 -48.39
C LYS A 95 34.16 -6.16 -46.90
N LEU A 96 32.92 -5.94 -46.48
CA LEU A 96 32.59 -5.75 -45.06
C LEU A 96 33.04 -6.94 -44.21
N ASP A 97 32.87 -8.16 -44.72
CA ASP A 97 33.29 -9.39 -44.04
C ASP A 97 34.80 -9.42 -43.76
N LEU A 98 35.62 -9.08 -44.76
CA LEU A 98 37.08 -9.00 -44.62
C LEU A 98 37.52 -7.92 -43.63
N ILE A 99 36.75 -6.83 -43.51
CA ILE A 99 37.01 -5.77 -42.55
C ILE A 99 36.74 -6.25 -41.14
N VAL A 100 35.62 -6.96 -40.92
CA VAL A 100 35.29 -7.54 -39.61
C VAL A 100 36.34 -8.59 -39.21
N ASP A 101 36.77 -9.45 -40.14
CA ASP A 101 37.86 -10.40 -39.89
C ASP A 101 39.17 -9.68 -39.50
N ALA A 102 39.50 -8.57 -40.17
CA ALA A 102 40.67 -7.77 -39.84
C ALA A 102 40.56 -7.08 -38.47
N LEU A 103 39.36 -6.62 -38.08
CA LEU A 103 39.08 -6.09 -36.74
C LEU A 103 39.21 -7.19 -35.68
N GLN A 104 38.70 -8.39 -35.97
CA GLN A 104 38.81 -9.56 -35.11
C GLN A 104 40.28 -9.94 -34.88
N GLU A 105 41.11 -10.01 -35.93
CA GLU A 105 42.55 -10.27 -35.79
C GLU A 105 43.25 -9.22 -34.92
N SER A 106 42.83 -7.95 -35.04
CA SER A 106 43.39 -6.80 -34.31
C SER A 106 43.13 -6.86 -32.80
N THR A 107 42.08 -7.57 -32.36
CA THR A 107 41.76 -7.73 -30.92
C THR A 107 42.84 -8.45 -30.11
N ASN A 108 43.72 -9.21 -30.77
CA ASN A 108 44.82 -9.94 -30.11
C ASN A 108 46.01 -9.05 -29.72
N LEU A 109 45.95 -7.74 -30.02
CA LEU A 109 47.03 -6.78 -29.79
C LEU A 109 46.87 -6.06 -28.45
N SER A 110 47.32 -4.80 -28.37
CA SER A 110 47.32 -4.01 -27.12
C SER A 110 45.91 -3.60 -26.66
N ILE A 111 45.78 -3.27 -25.37
CA ILE A 111 44.54 -2.77 -24.75
C ILE A 111 43.98 -1.54 -25.48
N GLU A 112 44.85 -0.62 -25.91
CA GLU A 112 44.44 0.58 -26.65
C GLU A 112 43.75 0.24 -27.98
N ILE A 113 44.26 -0.78 -28.68
CA ILE A 113 43.69 -1.26 -29.94
C ILE A 113 42.35 -1.95 -29.69
N GLN A 114 42.24 -2.77 -28.63
CA GLN A 114 40.99 -3.42 -28.24
C GLN A 114 39.87 -2.39 -27.99
N LEU A 115 40.16 -1.31 -27.24
CA LEU A 115 39.19 -0.24 -27.00
C LEU A 115 38.82 0.53 -28.26
N LYS A 116 39.79 0.78 -29.17
CA LYS A 116 39.52 1.40 -30.48
C LYS A 116 38.62 0.54 -31.36
N VAL A 117 38.83 -0.78 -31.37
CA VAL A 117 37.94 -1.70 -32.09
C VAL A 117 36.52 -1.64 -31.51
N LEU A 118 36.37 -1.69 -30.18
CA LEU A 118 35.06 -1.58 -29.52
C LEU A 118 34.36 -0.25 -29.80
N GLN A 119 35.10 0.85 -29.96
CA GLN A 119 34.54 2.15 -30.34
C GLN A 119 34.05 2.18 -31.80
N ILE A 120 34.73 1.45 -32.68
CA ILE A 120 34.43 1.40 -34.12
C ILE A 120 33.18 0.55 -34.41
N LEU A 121 33.00 -0.57 -33.70
CA LEU A 121 31.95 -1.55 -34.00
C LEU A 121 30.52 -0.96 -34.00
N PRO A 122 30.08 -0.15 -33.00
CA PRO A 122 28.75 0.46 -33.01
C PRO A 122 28.54 1.39 -34.20
N THR A 123 29.52 2.26 -34.49
CA THR A 123 29.43 3.16 -35.65
C THR A 123 29.41 2.41 -36.97
N PHE A 124 30.14 1.29 -37.04
CA PHE A 124 30.11 0.42 -38.22
C PHE A 124 28.71 -0.20 -38.40
N PHE A 125 28.14 -0.75 -37.32
CA PHE A 125 26.82 -1.33 -37.36
C PHE A 125 25.74 -0.32 -37.78
N GLN A 126 25.75 0.88 -37.20
CA GLN A 126 24.76 1.91 -37.50
C GLN A 126 24.85 2.43 -38.94
N SER A 127 26.05 2.66 -39.46
CA SER A 127 26.25 3.17 -40.83
C SER A 127 25.87 2.17 -41.92
N TYR A 128 26.01 0.87 -41.67
CA TYR A 128 25.80 -0.19 -42.67
C TYR A 128 24.71 -1.20 -42.26
N SER A 129 23.80 -0.79 -41.37
CA SER A 129 22.75 -1.64 -40.80
C SER A 129 21.99 -2.44 -41.87
N ALA A 130 21.66 -1.82 -43.01
CA ALA A 130 20.92 -2.44 -44.11
C ALA A 130 21.62 -3.64 -44.79
N PHE A 131 22.93 -3.85 -44.57
CA PHE A 131 23.71 -4.92 -45.19
C PHE A 131 24.24 -5.97 -44.20
N ILE A 132 23.98 -5.78 -42.90
CA ILE A 132 24.47 -6.68 -41.85
C ILE A 132 23.36 -7.66 -41.48
N TYR A 133 23.49 -8.90 -41.98
CA TYR A 133 22.61 -10.03 -41.67
C TYR A 133 23.42 -11.30 -41.42
N ASP A 134 22.80 -12.28 -40.77
CA ASP A 134 23.26 -13.67 -40.67
C ASP A 134 24.74 -13.81 -40.23
N GLU A 135 25.61 -14.45 -41.01
CA GLU A 135 27.00 -14.74 -40.61
C GLU A 135 27.82 -13.48 -40.27
N LEU A 136 27.59 -12.38 -40.98
CA LEU A 136 28.30 -11.12 -40.72
C LEU A 136 27.94 -10.58 -39.33
N LEU A 137 26.65 -10.60 -38.99
CA LEU A 137 26.15 -10.19 -37.66
C LEU A 137 26.76 -11.07 -36.55
N ALA A 138 26.80 -12.39 -36.76
CA ALA A 138 27.41 -13.32 -35.82
C ALA A 138 28.91 -13.01 -35.60
N LYS A 139 29.65 -12.59 -36.65
CA LYS A 139 31.05 -12.16 -36.52
C LYS A 139 31.19 -10.86 -35.71
N PHE A 140 30.32 -9.88 -35.89
CA PHE A 140 30.32 -8.64 -35.07
C PHE A 140 30.17 -8.96 -33.58
N LEU A 141 29.21 -9.81 -33.23
CA LEU A 141 28.96 -10.23 -31.85
C LEU A 141 30.10 -11.11 -31.30
N LEU A 142 30.75 -11.90 -32.16
CA LEU A 142 31.94 -12.68 -31.81
C LEU A 142 33.11 -11.79 -31.38
N VAL A 143 33.33 -10.66 -32.07
CA VAL A 143 34.41 -9.73 -31.68
C VAL A 143 34.19 -9.21 -30.26
N CYS A 144 32.97 -8.75 -29.95
CA CYS A 144 32.64 -8.21 -28.63
C CYS A 144 32.73 -9.27 -27.51
N SER A 145 32.14 -10.45 -27.71
CA SER A 145 32.21 -11.54 -26.74
C SER A 145 33.63 -12.06 -26.50
N SER A 146 34.48 -12.10 -27.52
CA SER A 146 35.90 -12.50 -27.36
C SER A 146 36.68 -11.56 -26.45
N LEU A 147 36.32 -10.27 -26.45
CA LEU A 147 36.91 -9.23 -25.61
C LEU A 147 36.30 -9.20 -24.21
N GLN A 148 35.12 -9.79 -24.03
CA GLN A 148 34.46 -9.96 -22.74
C GLN A 148 34.99 -11.15 -21.93
N ALA A 149 35.75 -12.05 -22.55
CA ALA A 149 36.28 -13.23 -21.86
C ALA A 149 37.06 -12.85 -20.58
N ALA A 150 36.89 -13.65 -19.52
CA ALA A 150 37.46 -13.40 -18.18
C ALA A 150 38.99 -13.23 -18.12
N THR A 151 39.69 -13.55 -19.21
CA THR A 151 41.15 -13.37 -19.36
C THR A 151 41.58 -11.94 -19.64
N LYS A 152 40.64 -11.03 -19.97
CA LYS A 152 40.92 -9.65 -20.37
C LYS A 152 40.80 -8.67 -19.19
N PRO A 153 41.47 -7.50 -19.24
CA PRO A 153 41.34 -6.47 -18.21
C PRO A 153 39.89 -6.01 -18.02
N THR A 154 39.49 -5.72 -16.78
CA THR A 154 38.12 -5.30 -16.43
C THR A 154 37.63 -4.09 -17.22
N SER A 155 38.51 -3.13 -17.53
CA SER A 155 38.16 -1.97 -18.35
C SER A 155 37.72 -2.35 -19.77
N VAL A 156 38.42 -3.32 -20.38
CA VAL A 156 38.08 -3.83 -21.72
C VAL A 156 36.83 -4.68 -21.65
N SER A 157 36.72 -5.54 -20.64
CA SER A 157 35.55 -6.41 -20.44
C SER A 157 34.26 -5.60 -20.27
N ASN A 158 34.26 -4.55 -19.43
CA ASN A 158 33.07 -3.71 -19.21
C ASN A 158 32.70 -2.92 -20.46
N THR A 159 33.71 -2.39 -21.18
CA THR A 159 33.47 -1.70 -22.45
C THR A 159 32.90 -2.67 -23.49
N ALA A 160 33.44 -3.89 -23.57
CA ALA A 160 32.96 -4.93 -24.48
C ALA A 160 31.52 -5.35 -24.18
N SER A 161 31.17 -5.54 -22.89
CA SER A 161 29.81 -5.80 -22.45
C SER A 161 28.84 -4.70 -22.90
N ALA A 162 29.20 -3.43 -22.67
CA ALA A 162 28.38 -2.28 -23.07
C ALA A 162 28.21 -2.19 -24.60
N THR A 163 29.30 -2.39 -25.35
CA THR A 163 29.27 -2.44 -26.82
C THR A 163 28.41 -3.60 -27.33
N PHE A 164 28.52 -4.80 -26.73
CA PHE A 164 27.72 -5.96 -27.08
C PHE A 164 26.22 -5.69 -26.88
N LEU A 165 25.85 -5.13 -25.73
CA LEU A 165 24.48 -4.74 -25.44
C LEU A 165 23.96 -3.68 -26.43
N GLN A 166 24.77 -2.69 -26.77
CA GLN A 166 24.42 -1.68 -27.77
C GLN A 166 24.15 -2.30 -29.14
N LEU A 167 25.01 -3.21 -29.60
CA LEU A 167 24.83 -3.90 -30.87
C LEU A 167 23.55 -4.73 -30.90
N ILE A 168 23.25 -5.47 -29.82
CA ILE A 168 21.99 -6.23 -29.72
C ILE A 168 20.79 -5.28 -29.78
N ASN A 169 20.78 -4.20 -29.00
CA ASN A 169 19.69 -3.23 -29.06
C ASN A 169 19.49 -2.68 -30.48
N SER A 170 20.58 -2.36 -31.20
CA SER A 170 20.49 -1.92 -32.59
C SER A 170 19.97 -2.98 -33.56
N VAL A 171 20.17 -4.28 -33.29
CA VAL A 171 19.53 -5.36 -34.06
C VAL A 171 18.00 -5.33 -33.87
N PHE A 172 17.52 -5.14 -32.65
CA PHE A 172 16.08 -5.03 -32.38
C PHE A 172 15.47 -3.71 -32.88
N GLU A 173 16.23 -2.60 -32.87
CA GLU A 173 15.83 -1.35 -33.52
C GLU A 173 15.63 -1.55 -35.03
N LYS A 174 16.50 -2.33 -35.67
CA LYS A 174 16.38 -2.67 -37.10
C LYS A 174 15.09 -3.44 -37.41
N VAL A 175 14.62 -4.31 -36.51
CA VAL A 175 13.32 -4.97 -36.64
C VAL A 175 12.18 -3.95 -36.62
N ASN A 176 12.22 -2.99 -35.69
CA ASN A 176 11.22 -1.92 -35.64
C ASN A 176 11.23 -1.01 -36.88
N GLU A 177 12.37 -0.86 -37.55
CA GLU A 177 12.48 -0.17 -38.84
C GLU A 177 11.91 -1.02 -39.98
N GLU A 178 12.23 -2.31 -39.99
CA GLU A 178 11.71 -3.28 -40.98
C GLU A 178 10.19 -3.38 -40.91
N ASP A 179 9.59 -3.41 -39.71
CA ASP A 179 8.14 -3.45 -39.50
C ASP A 179 7.40 -2.22 -40.06
N LYS A 180 8.07 -1.07 -40.19
CA LYS A 180 7.49 0.14 -40.82
C LYS A 180 7.55 0.09 -42.34
N SER A 181 8.41 -0.75 -42.90
CA SER A 181 8.57 -0.94 -44.34
C SER A 181 7.86 -2.21 -44.79
N VAL A 182 7.18 -2.16 -45.94
CA VAL A 182 6.53 -3.36 -46.48
C VAL A 182 7.59 -4.26 -47.12
N VAL A 183 8.29 -5.06 -46.31
CA VAL A 183 9.30 -6.02 -46.76
C VAL A 183 8.70 -7.42 -46.81
N GLU A 184 8.98 -8.17 -47.88
CA GLU A 184 8.48 -9.53 -48.06
C GLU A 184 9.10 -10.49 -47.03
N SER A 185 8.25 -11.21 -46.29
CA SER A 185 8.64 -12.23 -45.32
C SER A 185 9.13 -13.51 -46.01
N SER A 186 10.36 -13.92 -45.75
CA SER A 186 11.03 -14.99 -46.51
C SER A 186 11.38 -16.24 -45.67
N ASN A 187 11.53 -16.08 -44.35
CA ASN A 187 12.05 -17.14 -43.48
C ASN A 187 10.96 -17.77 -42.62
N ALA A 188 10.74 -19.08 -42.72
CA ALA A 188 9.72 -19.79 -41.95
C ALA A 188 10.25 -20.21 -40.57
N VAL A 189 9.48 -19.91 -39.52
CA VAL A 189 9.83 -20.15 -38.11
C VAL A 189 8.69 -20.90 -37.41
N PRO A 190 8.97 -22.00 -36.68
CA PRO A 190 7.95 -22.74 -35.95
C PRO A 190 7.49 -21.99 -34.69
N ILE A 191 6.18 -21.94 -34.48
CA ILE A 191 5.50 -21.43 -33.28
C ILE A 191 4.66 -22.57 -32.67
N ASP A 192 4.15 -22.38 -31.45
CA ASP A 192 3.19 -23.29 -30.82
C ASP A 192 2.04 -23.66 -31.78
N ASN A 193 1.62 -24.93 -31.76
CA ASN A 193 0.59 -25.57 -32.62
C ASN A 193 1.01 -26.04 -34.03
N ASP A 194 2.27 -26.43 -34.26
CA ASP A 194 2.76 -26.92 -35.58
C ASP A 194 2.61 -25.89 -36.73
N GLU A 195 2.40 -24.62 -36.42
CA GLU A 195 2.30 -23.53 -37.39
C GLU A 195 3.65 -22.87 -37.63
N THR A 196 3.99 -22.61 -38.89
CA THR A 196 5.19 -21.86 -39.28
C THR A 196 4.80 -20.47 -39.77
N ILE A 197 5.33 -19.43 -39.15
CA ILE A 197 5.15 -18.05 -39.61
C ILE A 197 6.34 -17.64 -40.48
N SER A 198 6.05 -17.01 -41.62
CA SER A 198 7.06 -16.36 -42.45
C SER A 198 7.43 -15.02 -41.84
N ILE A 199 8.70 -14.85 -41.50
CA ILE A 199 9.25 -13.69 -40.80
C ILE A 199 10.24 -12.97 -41.72
N ALA A 200 10.35 -11.66 -41.51
CA ALA A 200 11.31 -10.80 -42.19
C ALA A 200 12.76 -11.12 -41.77
N THR A 201 13.74 -10.63 -42.52
CA THR A 201 15.13 -11.12 -42.37
C THR A 201 15.77 -10.63 -41.07
N SER A 202 15.50 -9.39 -40.64
CA SER A 202 16.06 -8.86 -39.38
C SER A 202 15.34 -9.45 -38.16
N ALA A 203 14.04 -9.70 -38.26
CA ALA A 203 13.28 -10.37 -37.19
C ALA A 203 13.76 -11.82 -36.99
N TYR A 204 14.09 -12.53 -38.07
CA TYR A 204 14.74 -13.85 -38.00
C TYR A 204 16.11 -13.82 -37.31
N ASP A 205 16.94 -12.81 -37.61
CA ASP A 205 18.23 -12.60 -36.92
C ASP A 205 18.05 -12.31 -35.43
N ALA A 206 17.12 -11.41 -35.08
CA ALA A 206 16.82 -11.06 -33.69
C ALA A 206 16.32 -12.28 -32.90
N GLN A 207 15.48 -13.10 -33.50
CA GLN A 207 14.98 -14.33 -32.89
C GLN A 207 16.10 -15.32 -32.60
N ARG A 208 17.01 -15.58 -33.57
CA ARG A 208 18.14 -16.50 -33.39
C ARG A 208 19.09 -16.02 -32.30
N ILE A 209 19.38 -14.71 -32.26
CA ILE A 209 20.19 -14.11 -31.20
C ILE A 209 19.51 -14.31 -29.85
N PHE A 210 18.22 -14.03 -29.73
CA PHE A 210 17.49 -14.17 -28.47
C PHE A 210 17.46 -15.61 -27.97
N LEU A 211 17.23 -16.57 -28.87
CA LEU A 211 17.27 -18.00 -28.57
C LEU A 211 18.65 -18.46 -28.10
N ASP A 212 19.71 -18.03 -28.79
CA ASP A 212 21.08 -18.37 -28.43
C ASP A 212 21.51 -17.72 -27.11
N LEU A 213 21.06 -16.51 -26.80
CA LEU A 213 21.29 -15.89 -25.49
C LEU A 213 20.68 -16.73 -24.37
N CYS A 214 19.45 -17.20 -24.54
CA CYS A 214 18.81 -18.11 -23.58
C CYS A 214 19.61 -19.43 -23.44
N THR A 215 20.09 -19.97 -24.57
CA THR A 215 20.86 -21.22 -24.63
C THR A 215 22.25 -21.08 -23.95
N LEU A 216 22.89 -19.92 -24.10
CA LEU A 216 24.16 -19.59 -23.47
C LEU A 216 24.03 -19.45 -21.96
N ILE A 217 22.94 -18.88 -21.44
CA ILE A 217 22.65 -18.82 -20.00
C ILE A 217 22.47 -20.22 -19.40
N GLU A 218 22.02 -21.19 -20.20
CA GLU A 218 21.91 -22.60 -19.79
C GLU A 218 23.23 -23.38 -19.92
N HIS A 219 24.33 -22.74 -20.33
CA HIS A 219 25.63 -23.37 -20.62
C HIS A 219 25.59 -24.39 -21.77
N HIS A 220 24.66 -24.23 -22.70
CA HIS A 220 24.58 -25.03 -23.92
C HIS A 220 25.27 -24.31 -25.09
N LYS A 221 25.63 -25.08 -26.12
CA LYS A 221 26.27 -24.51 -27.32
C LYS A 221 25.23 -23.77 -28.17
N PRO A 222 25.45 -22.48 -28.49
CA PRO A 222 24.59 -21.73 -29.39
C PRO A 222 24.65 -22.25 -30.83
N SER A 223 23.59 -21.98 -31.58
CA SER A 223 23.42 -22.42 -32.97
C SER A 223 23.94 -21.40 -34.00
N PHE A 224 23.77 -20.12 -33.70
CA PHE A 224 24.05 -18.98 -34.58
C PHE A 224 25.25 -18.15 -34.06
N LEU A 225 25.29 -17.83 -32.76
CA LEU A 225 26.42 -17.16 -32.13
C LEU A 225 27.62 -18.11 -32.11
N LYS A 226 28.77 -17.68 -32.65
CA LYS A 226 30.01 -18.47 -32.61
C LYS A 226 30.74 -18.39 -31.25
N THR A 227 30.04 -17.89 -30.23
CA THR A 227 30.57 -17.56 -28.91
C THR A 227 30.34 -18.72 -27.97
N ASN A 228 31.37 -19.15 -27.25
CA ASN A 228 31.24 -20.34 -26.39
C ASN A 228 30.96 -20.01 -24.92
N TYR A 229 30.94 -18.73 -24.54
CA TYR A 229 30.82 -18.34 -23.13
C TYR A 229 30.27 -16.92 -22.95
N ILE A 230 29.23 -16.81 -22.13
CA ILE A 230 28.71 -15.57 -21.54
C ILE A 230 28.51 -15.87 -20.04
N THR A 231 28.84 -14.92 -19.15
CA THR A 231 28.54 -15.07 -17.72
C THR A 231 27.03 -14.98 -17.49
N GLU A 232 26.50 -15.76 -16.55
CA GLU A 232 25.06 -15.74 -16.22
C GLU A 232 24.58 -14.33 -15.85
N ASP A 233 25.37 -13.59 -15.07
CA ASP A 233 25.09 -12.20 -14.70
C ASP A 233 24.86 -11.29 -15.92
N PHE A 234 25.76 -11.37 -16.90
CA PHE A 234 25.64 -10.57 -18.11
C PHE A 234 24.50 -11.05 -19.00
N GLY A 235 24.30 -12.38 -19.09
CA GLY A 235 23.18 -12.94 -19.84
C GLY A 235 21.83 -12.43 -19.36
N PHE A 236 21.59 -12.40 -18.04
CA PHE A 236 20.35 -11.85 -17.48
C PHE A 236 20.22 -10.34 -17.69
N GLU A 237 21.31 -9.58 -17.59
CA GLU A 237 21.32 -8.14 -17.86
C GLU A 237 20.97 -7.84 -19.33
N LEU A 238 21.50 -8.64 -20.26
CA LEU A 238 21.16 -8.55 -21.68
C LEU A 238 19.67 -8.83 -21.92
N LEU A 239 19.15 -9.93 -21.37
CA LEU A 239 17.73 -10.27 -21.52
C LEU A 239 16.83 -9.16 -20.93
N GLU A 240 17.17 -8.64 -19.76
CA GLU A 240 16.44 -7.53 -19.14
C GLU A 240 16.42 -6.30 -20.06
N SER A 241 17.59 -5.88 -20.57
CA SER A 241 17.67 -4.69 -21.43
C SER A 241 16.92 -4.88 -22.75
N VAL A 242 17.01 -6.06 -23.37
CA VAL A 242 16.35 -6.33 -24.66
C VAL A 242 14.84 -6.30 -24.52
N ILE A 243 14.30 -6.95 -23.48
CA ILE A 243 12.86 -6.98 -23.21
C ILE A 243 12.35 -5.58 -22.83
N LYS A 244 13.11 -4.85 -22.01
CA LYS A 244 12.73 -3.51 -21.53
C LYS A 244 12.69 -2.48 -22.66
N ASN A 245 13.68 -2.48 -23.55
CA ASN A 245 13.77 -1.49 -24.63
C ASN A 245 12.78 -1.79 -25.77
N ASN A 246 12.38 -3.05 -25.95
CA ASN A 246 11.58 -3.50 -27.09
C ASN A 246 10.21 -4.07 -26.71
N ARG A 247 9.56 -3.54 -25.67
CA ARG A 247 8.27 -4.07 -25.15
C ARG A 247 7.23 -4.36 -26.23
N LEU A 248 6.97 -3.38 -27.10
CA LEU A 248 5.91 -3.47 -28.12
C LEU A 248 6.22 -4.55 -29.17
N LEU A 249 7.50 -4.74 -29.46
CA LEU A 249 7.97 -5.74 -30.41
C LEU A 249 7.61 -7.15 -29.90
N PHE A 250 7.88 -7.45 -28.63
CA PHE A 250 7.48 -8.73 -28.02
C PHE A 250 5.96 -8.94 -27.93
N LEU A 251 5.15 -7.88 -27.88
CA LEU A 251 3.69 -7.97 -27.88
C LEU A 251 3.12 -8.22 -29.27
N ASN A 252 3.72 -7.62 -30.31
CA ASN A 252 3.24 -7.71 -31.68
C ASN A 252 3.73 -8.97 -32.40
N HIS A 253 4.99 -9.37 -32.15
CA HIS A 253 5.63 -10.52 -32.79
C HIS A 253 5.39 -11.80 -31.99
N THR A 254 4.58 -12.70 -32.56
CA THR A 254 4.15 -13.95 -31.92
C THR A 254 5.30 -14.91 -31.63
N GLU A 255 6.33 -14.95 -32.48
CA GLU A 255 7.49 -15.82 -32.31
C GLU A 255 8.37 -15.42 -31.12
N LEU A 256 8.48 -14.11 -30.86
CA LEU A 256 9.25 -13.60 -29.73
C LEU A 256 8.47 -13.78 -28.43
N GLY A 257 7.14 -13.59 -28.48
CA GLY A 257 6.25 -13.99 -27.39
C GLY A 257 6.35 -15.49 -27.05
N TYR A 258 6.42 -16.36 -28.06
CA TYR A 258 6.62 -17.80 -27.87
C TYR A 258 7.97 -18.13 -27.20
N LEU A 259 9.05 -17.45 -27.59
CA LEU A 259 10.36 -17.63 -26.95
C LEU A 259 10.37 -17.19 -25.48
N LEU A 260 9.62 -16.15 -25.12
CA LEU A 260 9.43 -15.77 -23.72
C LEU A 260 8.79 -16.93 -22.91
N ARG A 261 7.80 -17.61 -23.49
CA ARG A 261 7.12 -18.76 -22.86
C ARG A 261 8.01 -19.99 -22.73
N VAL A 262 8.65 -20.42 -23.83
CA VAL A 262 9.32 -21.73 -23.89
C VAL A 262 10.77 -21.70 -23.39
N ARG A 263 11.44 -20.55 -23.44
CA ARG A 263 12.85 -20.44 -23.05
C ARG A 263 13.03 -19.54 -21.82
N VAL A 264 12.54 -18.30 -21.85
CA VAL A 264 12.81 -17.33 -20.77
C VAL A 264 12.11 -17.72 -19.47
N ALA A 265 10.80 -17.97 -19.48
CA ALA A 265 10.06 -18.31 -18.26
C ALA A 265 10.61 -19.56 -17.54
N PRO A 266 10.91 -20.69 -18.23
CA PRO A 266 11.53 -21.85 -17.58
C PRO A 266 12.91 -21.56 -16.98
N ILE A 267 13.75 -20.76 -17.67
CA ILE A 267 15.05 -20.34 -17.14
C ILE A 267 14.86 -19.54 -15.84
N LEU A 268 13.96 -18.56 -15.84
CA LEU A 268 13.67 -17.76 -14.64
C LEU A 268 13.17 -18.63 -13.50
N LEU A 269 12.24 -19.55 -13.74
CA LEU A 269 11.71 -20.49 -12.74
C LEU A 269 12.82 -21.38 -12.16
N ARG A 270 13.71 -21.89 -13.02
CA ARG A 270 14.84 -22.73 -12.60
C ARG A 270 15.76 -21.97 -11.67
N PHE A 271 16.24 -20.80 -12.08
CA PHE A 271 17.16 -19.99 -11.26
C PHE A 271 16.47 -19.44 -10.01
N LEU A 272 15.19 -19.08 -10.08
CA LEU A 272 14.39 -18.69 -8.92
C LEU A 272 14.33 -19.81 -7.87
N SER A 273 14.21 -21.07 -8.29
CA SER A 273 14.20 -22.22 -7.39
C SER A 273 15.59 -22.60 -6.87
N SER A 274 16.57 -22.80 -7.77
CA SER A 274 17.85 -23.42 -7.44
C SER A 274 18.97 -22.45 -7.04
N SER A 275 18.90 -21.17 -7.44
CA SER A 275 20.01 -20.24 -7.20
C SER A 275 20.20 -19.92 -5.72
N LYS A 276 21.47 -19.95 -5.31
CA LYS A 276 21.94 -19.52 -3.99
C LYS A 276 22.73 -18.22 -4.06
N ASP A 277 23.06 -17.76 -5.26
CA ASP A 277 23.84 -16.55 -5.50
C ASP A 277 22.93 -15.33 -5.46
N PHE A 278 23.20 -14.43 -4.52
CA PHE A 278 22.40 -13.23 -4.30
C PHE A 278 22.34 -12.36 -5.56
N ASN A 279 23.49 -12.17 -6.22
CA ASN A 279 23.62 -11.27 -7.37
C ASN A 279 22.79 -11.76 -8.58
N ILE A 280 22.85 -13.06 -8.88
CA ILE A 280 22.05 -13.69 -9.93
C ILE A 280 20.57 -13.62 -9.58
N MET A 281 20.21 -13.96 -8.34
CA MET A 281 18.82 -13.93 -7.88
C MET A 281 18.22 -12.52 -8.00
N VAL A 282 18.97 -11.47 -7.67
CA VAL A 282 18.54 -10.08 -7.80
C VAL A 282 18.25 -9.72 -9.27
N ARG A 283 19.12 -10.12 -10.22
CA ARG A 283 18.86 -9.93 -11.67
C ARG A 283 17.63 -10.71 -12.15
N VAL A 284 17.48 -11.96 -11.73
CA VAL A 284 16.32 -12.81 -12.05
C VAL A 284 15.04 -12.18 -11.51
N SER A 285 15.05 -11.67 -10.28
CA SER A 285 13.91 -10.98 -9.66
C SER A 285 13.48 -9.73 -10.42
N ARG A 286 14.42 -8.90 -10.90
CA ARG A 286 14.08 -7.76 -11.78
C ARG A 286 13.41 -8.23 -13.07
N LEU A 287 13.96 -9.27 -13.70
CA LEU A 287 13.47 -9.75 -14.99
C LEU A 287 12.06 -10.34 -14.82
N ILE A 288 11.79 -11.01 -13.71
CA ILE A 288 10.43 -11.44 -13.35
C ILE A 288 9.49 -10.23 -13.20
N ILE A 289 9.89 -9.18 -12.48
CA ILE A 289 9.07 -7.96 -12.37
C ILE A 289 8.80 -7.35 -13.74
N LEU A 290 9.83 -7.27 -14.60
CA LEU A 290 9.70 -6.77 -15.96
C LEU A 290 8.74 -7.63 -16.80
N ALA A 291 8.87 -8.95 -16.74
CA ALA A 291 8.01 -9.89 -17.46
C ALA A 291 6.54 -9.76 -17.03
N ILE A 292 6.29 -9.66 -15.72
CA ILE A 292 4.93 -9.51 -15.17
C ILE A 292 4.35 -8.13 -15.50
N LYS A 293 5.14 -7.05 -15.44
CA LYS A 293 4.65 -5.68 -15.71
C LYS A 293 4.41 -5.41 -17.20
N GLU A 294 5.35 -5.82 -18.05
CA GLU A 294 5.39 -5.39 -19.44
C GLU A 294 4.81 -6.42 -20.42
N GLN A 295 4.86 -7.72 -20.09
CA GLN A 295 4.53 -8.85 -20.98
C GLN A 295 3.44 -9.78 -20.41
N PHE A 296 2.59 -9.27 -19.52
CA PHE A 296 1.55 -10.07 -18.85
C PHE A 296 0.61 -10.81 -19.82
N THR A 297 0.19 -10.15 -20.91
CA THR A 297 -0.74 -10.69 -21.91
C THR A 297 -0.18 -11.94 -22.58
N ASN A 298 1.13 -11.97 -22.81
CA ASN A 298 1.80 -13.09 -23.44
C ASN A 298 2.08 -14.22 -22.44
N LEU A 299 2.39 -13.92 -21.17
CA LEU A 299 2.88 -14.89 -20.20
C LEU A 299 1.84 -15.30 -19.14
N LYS A 300 0.56 -15.44 -19.50
CA LYS A 300 -0.52 -15.68 -18.53
C LYS A 300 -0.31 -16.96 -17.70
N LEU A 301 -0.02 -18.10 -18.32
CA LEU A 301 0.14 -19.37 -17.58
C LEU A 301 1.47 -19.39 -16.80
N GLU A 302 2.52 -18.87 -17.41
CA GLU A 302 3.86 -18.82 -16.85
C GLU A 302 3.95 -17.88 -15.66
N ASN A 303 3.24 -16.75 -15.70
CA ASN A 303 3.16 -15.79 -14.59
C ASN A 303 2.38 -16.38 -13.41
N GLU A 304 1.34 -17.18 -13.63
CA GLU A 304 0.64 -17.92 -12.55
C GLU A 304 1.63 -18.82 -11.80
N VAL A 305 2.36 -19.66 -12.54
CA VAL A 305 3.36 -20.58 -11.96
C VAL A 305 4.48 -19.81 -11.26
N THR A 306 4.94 -18.70 -11.85
CA THR A 306 6.00 -17.85 -11.29
C THR A 306 5.56 -17.22 -9.98
N LEU A 307 4.38 -16.60 -9.94
CA LEU A 307 3.84 -15.97 -8.73
C LEU A 307 3.57 -17.02 -7.64
N SER A 308 3.01 -18.18 -8.00
CA SER A 308 2.80 -19.29 -7.06
C SER A 308 4.13 -19.80 -6.48
N LEU A 309 5.18 -19.91 -7.29
CA LEU A 309 6.52 -20.29 -6.83
C LEU A 309 7.12 -19.24 -5.88
N ILE A 310 6.97 -17.94 -6.18
CA ILE A 310 7.40 -16.87 -5.27
C ILE A 310 6.67 -16.97 -3.94
N THR A 311 5.35 -17.21 -3.96
CA THR A 311 4.54 -17.44 -2.74
C THR A 311 5.04 -18.65 -1.96
N HIS A 312 5.35 -19.76 -2.63
CA HIS A 312 5.89 -20.95 -1.99
C HIS A 312 7.27 -20.70 -1.35
N ILE A 313 8.15 -19.90 -1.97
CA ILE A 313 9.46 -19.52 -1.40
C ILE A 313 9.29 -18.68 -0.12
N LEU A 314 8.21 -17.91 0.00
CA LEU A 314 7.91 -17.16 1.23
C LEU A 314 7.56 -18.11 2.39
N LEU A 315 6.85 -19.21 2.12
CA LEU A 315 6.43 -20.17 3.15
C LEU A 315 7.60 -20.82 3.90
N ARG A 316 7.37 -21.20 5.15
CA ARG A 316 8.36 -21.82 6.04
C ARG A 316 8.81 -23.21 5.61
N GLU A 317 7.95 -23.96 4.93
CA GLU A 317 8.24 -25.29 4.41
C GLU A 317 9.37 -25.27 3.36
N SER A 318 9.59 -24.12 2.72
CA SER A 318 10.73 -23.94 1.84
C SER A 318 12.01 -23.77 2.66
N ALA A 319 13.01 -24.62 2.42
CA ALA A 319 14.35 -24.53 3.01
C ALA A 319 15.18 -23.32 2.50
N SER A 320 14.50 -22.26 2.03
CA SER A 320 15.09 -21.09 1.41
C SER A 320 15.72 -20.15 2.45
N PRO A 321 16.86 -19.52 2.14
CA PRO A 321 17.50 -18.57 3.06
C PRO A 321 16.63 -17.31 3.24
N TYR A 322 16.72 -16.69 4.42
CA TYR A 322 15.87 -15.55 4.79
C TYR A 322 15.99 -14.36 3.82
N TRP A 323 17.20 -14.03 3.35
CA TRP A 323 17.41 -12.96 2.37
C TRP A 323 16.63 -13.19 1.06
N LYS A 324 16.43 -14.45 0.65
CA LYS A 324 15.67 -14.83 -0.54
C LYS A 324 14.18 -14.60 -0.33
N LYS A 325 13.69 -14.83 0.90
CA LYS A 325 12.30 -14.50 1.30
C LYS A 325 12.06 -12.99 1.27
N VAL A 326 13.00 -12.20 1.79
CA VAL A 326 12.95 -10.73 1.74
C VAL A 326 12.87 -10.26 0.28
N LEU A 327 13.74 -10.77 -0.59
CA LEU A 327 13.74 -10.40 -2.01
C LEU A 327 12.42 -10.78 -2.71
N CYS A 328 11.86 -11.96 -2.43
CA CYS A 328 10.55 -12.38 -2.95
C CYS A 328 9.41 -11.44 -2.47
N MET A 329 9.47 -10.98 -1.23
CA MET A 329 8.50 -10.03 -0.70
C MET A 329 8.66 -8.63 -1.34
N GLU A 330 9.90 -8.20 -1.61
CA GLU A 330 10.16 -6.97 -2.38
C GLU A 330 9.63 -7.07 -3.82
N VAL A 331 9.76 -8.22 -4.47
CA VAL A 331 9.17 -8.48 -5.79
C VAL A 331 7.64 -8.29 -5.75
N TYR A 332 6.96 -8.91 -4.77
CA TYR A 332 5.52 -8.72 -4.59
C TYR A 332 5.17 -7.26 -4.33
N ARG A 333 5.90 -6.57 -3.45
CA ARG A 333 5.70 -5.14 -3.19
C ARG A 333 5.80 -4.30 -4.47
N GLU A 334 6.79 -4.54 -5.32
CA GLU A 334 6.96 -3.80 -6.57
C GLU A 334 5.86 -4.08 -7.60
N ILE A 335 5.32 -5.30 -7.63
CA ILE A 335 4.17 -5.67 -8.46
C ILE A 335 2.90 -4.96 -7.95
N LEU A 336 2.66 -5.00 -6.64
CA LEU A 336 1.46 -4.43 -6.01
C LEU A 336 1.36 -2.91 -6.10
N LYS A 337 2.49 -2.19 -6.27
CA LYS A 337 2.50 -0.73 -6.46
C LYS A 337 1.71 -0.28 -7.68
N ASP A 338 1.63 -1.09 -8.73
CA ASP A 338 0.84 -0.81 -9.92
C ASP A 338 -0.55 -1.45 -9.76
N PHE A 339 -1.53 -0.65 -9.35
CA PHE A 339 -2.87 -1.18 -9.07
C PHE A 339 -3.61 -1.62 -10.33
N ASP A 340 -3.30 -1.07 -11.52
CA ASP A 340 -3.91 -1.53 -12.76
C ASP A 340 -3.47 -2.95 -13.11
N LEU A 341 -2.18 -3.25 -12.89
CA LEU A 341 -1.67 -4.61 -13.00
C LEU A 341 -2.31 -5.56 -11.96
N VAL A 342 -2.52 -5.10 -10.72
CA VAL A 342 -3.21 -5.91 -9.69
C VAL A 342 -4.63 -6.29 -10.12
N LYS A 343 -5.37 -5.36 -10.74
CA LYS A 343 -6.71 -5.66 -11.30
C LYS A 343 -6.65 -6.71 -12.40
N ILE A 344 -5.67 -6.63 -13.30
CA ILE A 344 -5.48 -7.59 -14.39
C ILE A 344 -5.13 -8.98 -13.82
N ILE A 345 -4.18 -9.04 -12.87
CA ILE A 345 -3.80 -10.28 -12.16
C ILE A 345 -5.02 -10.89 -11.47
N PHE A 346 -5.79 -10.07 -10.75
CA PHE A 346 -7.00 -10.54 -10.07
C PHE A 346 -8.05 -11.05 -11.07
N ALA A 347 -8.31 -10.33 -12.16
CA ALA A 347 -9.30 -10.74 -13.16
C ALA A 347 -8.96 -12.08 -13.84
N GLU A 348 -7.68 -12.33 -14.12
CA GLU A 348 -7.22 -13.49 -14.88
C GLU A 348 -7.02 -14.74 -14.02
N TYR A 349 -6.70 -14.60 -12.73
CA TYR A 349 -6.50 -15.72 -11.80
C TYR A 349 -7.62 -15.81 -10.77
N ASP A 350 -7.56 -15.00 -9.70
CA ASP A 350 -8.43 -15.10 -8.53
C ASP A 350 -9.92 -14.86 -8.85
N GLY A 351 -10.23 -14.04 -9.84
CA GLY A 351 -11.57 -13.61 -10.25
C GLY A 351 -12.13 -14.35 -11.46
N ASN A 352 -11.35 -15.24 -12.09
CA ASN A 352 -11.75 -15.91 -13.32
C ASN A 352 -12.88 -16.91 -13.05
N ARG A 353 -14.01 -16.74 -13.74
CA ARG A 353 -15.18 -17.63 -13.66
C ARG A 353 -15.16 -18.74 -14.71
N THR A 354 -14.26 -18.66 -15.69
CA THR A 354 -14.25 -19.54 -16.88
C THR A 354 -13.26 -20.69 -16.77
N GLU A 355 -12.11 -20.47 -16.13
CA GLU A 355 -11.08 -21.47 -15.89
C GLU A 355 -10.74 -21.51 -14.40
N GLU A 356 -10.76 -22.70 -13.78
CA GLU A 356 -10.30 -22.89 -12.40
C GLU A 356 -8.77 -22.76 -12.35
N ARG A 357 -8.29 -21.56 -12.04
CA ARG A 357 -6.88 -21.25 -11.80
C ARG A 357 -6.60 -21.07 -10.33
N LYS A 358 -5.33 -21.20 -9.92
CA LYS A 358 -4.96 -21.00 -8.51
C LYS A 358 -5.13 -19.53 -8.12
N PRO A 359 -5.72 -19.22 -6.94
CA PRO A 359 -5.90 -17.85 -6.50
C PRO A 359 -4.59 -17.29 -5.94
N VAL A 360 -3.85 -16.58 -6.79
CA VAL A 360 -2.50 -16.08 -6.54
C VAL A 360 -2.46 -15.03 -5.44
N LEU A 361 -3.33 -13.99 -5.52
CA LEU A 361 -3.30 -12.89 -4.56
C LEU A 361 -3.80 -13.33 -3.19
N PHE A 362 -4.85 -14.16 -3.16
CA PHE A 362 -5.35 -14.76 -1.92
C PHE A 362 -4.30 -15.67 -1.26
N GLU A 363 -3.63 -16.54 -2.03
CA GLU A 363 -2.58 -17.41 -1.50
C GLU A 363 -1.39 -16.60 -0.97
N PHE A 364 -0.98 -15.54 -1.68
CA PHE A 364 0.05 -14.61 -1.22
C PHE A 364 -0.30 -13.94 0.11
N LEU A 365 -1.54 -13.46 0.28
CA LEU A 365 -1.99 -12.85 1.52
C LEU A 365 -2.04 -13.85 2.68
N ASN A 366 -2.47 -15.08 2.43
CA ASN A 366 -2.43 -16.14 3.44
C ASN A 366 -0.99 -16.53 3.83
N ALA A 367 -0.08 -16.63 2.86
CA ALA A 367 1.34 -16.85 3.14
C ALA A 367 1.92 -15.69 3.98
N SER A 368 1.53 -14.46 3.68
CA SER A 368 1.91 -13.27 4.45
C SER A 368 1.36 -13.28 5.87
N LEU A 369 0.12 -13.72 6.06
CA LEU A 369 -0.49 -13.89 7.38
C LEU A 369 0.25 -14.94 8.22
N LEU A 370 0.59 -16.09 7.63
CA LEU A 370 1.38 -17.14 8.29
C LEU A 370 2.74 -16.60 8.74
N LEU A 371 3.43 -15.85 7.88
CA LEU A 371 4.71 -15.21 8.23
C LEU A 371 4.57 -14.21 9.39
N ILE A 372 3.47 -13.45 9.45
CA ILE A 372 3.22 -12.55 10.58
C ILE A 372 2.99 -13.32 11.87
N GLN A 373 2.19 -14.40 11.82
CA GLN A 373 1.94 -15.26 12.97
C GLN A 373 3.24 -15.87 13.51
N GLU A 374 4.15 -16.27 12.62
CA GLU A 374 5.49 -16.75 12.98
C GLU A 374 6.34 -15.65 13.63
N SER A 375 6.27 -14.42 13.12
CA SER A 375 6.99 -13.27 13.68
C SER A 375 6.35 -12.68 14.95
N GLY A 376 5.28 -13.29 15.49
CA GLY A 376 4.53 -12.77 16.64
C GLY A 376 5.38 -12.50 17.90
N SER A 377 6.45 -13.28 18.12
CA SER A 377 7.39 -13.05 19.23
C SER A 377 8.27 -11.81 19.03
N ILE A 378 8.58 -11.46 17.78
CA ILE A 378 9.38 -10.28 17.39
C ILE A 378 8.49 -9.03 17.44
N LEU A 379 7.26 -9.16 16.95
CA LEU A 379 6.25 -8.11 16.91
C LEU A 379 5.68 -7.76 18.28
N ASN A 380 5.90 -8.60 19.28
CA ASN A 380 5.34 -8.44 20.61
C ASN A 380 3.79 -8.33 20.56
N THR A 381 3.11 -9.32 19.96
CA THR A 381 1.65 -9.31 19.85
C THR A 381 0.99 -9.64 21.20
N GLY A 382 0.09 -8.78 21.67
CA GLY A 382 -0.78 -9.03 22.83
C GLY A 382 -2.26 -9.18 22.48
N GLU A 383 -3.13 -9.08 23.49
CA GLU A 383 -4.60 -9.04 23.34
C GLU A 383 -5.18 -7.62 23.47
N ILE A 384 -4.35 -6.64 23.82
CA ILE A 384 -4.71 -5.24 24.03
C ILE A 384 -3.84 -4.34 23.15
N VAL A 385 -4.38 -3.19 22.76
CA VAL A 385 -3.63 -2.17 22.01
C VAL A 385 -2.53 -1.61 22.92
N GLN A 386 -1.27 -1.82 22.54
CA GLN A 386 -0.11 -1.52 23.37
C GLN A 386 0.27 -0.04 23.35
N VAL A 387 0.76 0.49 24.47
CA VAL A 387 1.34 1.84 24.57
C VAL A 387 2.64 1.93 23.75
N PRO A 388 2.97 3.08 23.11
CA PRO A 388 4.25 3.23 22.42
C PRO A 388 5.39 2.98 23.41
N TYR A 389 6.38 2.16 23.03
CA TYR A 389 7.56 1.95 23.86
C TYR A 389 8.27 3.30 24.03
N ALA A 390 8.34 3.80 25.26
CA ALA A 390 9.12 4.99 25.54
C ALA A 390 10.59 4.66 25.24
N GLN A 391 11.16 5.27 24.21
CA GLN A 391 12.58 5.59 24.25
C GLN A 391 12.76 6.48 25.50
N ASP A 392 13.71 6.13 26.36
CA ASP A 392 13.97 6.74 27.67
C ASP A 392 13.45 8.18 27.82
N PRO A 393 12.75 8.54 28.91
CA PRO A 393 12.48 9.93 29.21
C PRO A 393 13.83 10.61 29.45
N ALA A 394 14.36 11.27 28.42
CA ALA A 394 15.39 12.26 28.57
C ALA A 394 14.90 13.26 29.62
N VAL A 395 15.71 13.37 30.68
CA VAL A 395 15.65 14.34 31.77
C VAL A 395 14.98 15.66 31.33
N PRO A 396 14.01 16.22 32.09
CA PRO A 396 13.34 17.44 31.71
C PRO A 396 14.34 18.61 31.56
N PRO A 397 14.20 19.47 30.53
CA PRO A 397 15.13 20.55 30.30
C PRO A 397 14.80 21.70 31.24
N ASN A 398 15.59 21.86 32.31
CA ASN A 398 15.58 23.07 33.13
C ASN A 398 16.65 24.05 32.66
N SER A 399 16.18 25.26 32.35
CA SER A 399 16.84 26.58 32.41
C SER A 399 18.09 26.86 31.54
N THR A 400 17.84 27.64 30.47
CA THR A 400 18.57 28.87 30.07
C THR A 400 20.04 29.03 30.44
N THR A 401 20.94 28.99 29.45
CA THR A 401 21.90 30.07 29.09
C THR A 401 22.70 29.67 27.84
N THR A 402 22.95 30.65 26.96
CA THR A 402 23.56 30.56 25.62
C THR A 402 25.11 30.62 25.68
N PRO A 403 25.87 30.61 24.56
CA PRO A 403 26.87 29.58 24.26
C PRO A 403 28.32 30.12 24.39
N SER A 404 29.32 29.23 24.52
CA SER A 404 30.69 29.62 24.18
C SER A 404 31.56 28.46 23.69
N THR A 405 32.25 28.79 22.62
CA THR A 405 33.24 28.08 21.82
C THR A 405 34.43 27.58 22.63
N SER A 406 34.89 26.35 22.40
CA SER A 406 36.32 26.06 22.18
C SER A 406 36.59 24.58 21.87
N SER A 407 37.44 24.40 20.87
CA SER A 407 38.18 23.23 20.44
C SER A 407 39.01 22.55 21.54
N SER A 408 39.11 21.21 21.53
CA SER A 408 40.39 20.48 21.55
C SER A 408 40.24 18.96 21.75
N SER A 409 40.70 18.23 20.74
CA SER A 409 41.57 17.03 20.78
C SER A 409 41.59 16.08 22.00
N VAL A 410 41.35 14.80 21.69
CA VAL A 410 42.24 13.65 21.95
C VAL A 410 42.17 12.91 23.30
N SER A 411 42.11 11.58 23.15
CA SER A 411 42.61 10.50 24.05
C SER A 411 41.66 9.78 25.01
N LYS A 412 41.28 8.58 24.53
CA LYS A 412 41.27 7.29 25.24
C LYS A 412 41.84 7.32 26.67
N ARG A 413 41.01 6.92 27.65
CA ARG A 413 41.44 6.10 28.78
C ARG A 413 40.45 4.96 29.00
N LYS A 414 40.89 3.75 28.63
CA LYS A 414 40.43 2.50 29.26
C LYS A 414 41.02 2.49 30.66
N LEU A 415 40.19 2.34 31.69
CA LEU A 415 40.61 1.81 32.98
C LEU A 415 39.63 0.71 33.39
N SER A 416 40.21 -0.46 33.62
CA SER A 416 39.57 -1.72 33.94
C SER A 416 39.55 -1.96 35.46
N THR A 417 38.38 -2.22 36.03
CA THR A 417 38.18 -2.99 37.28
C THR A 417 36.75 -3.52 37.27
N SER A 418 36.50 -4.72 36.73
CA SER A 418 36.40 -6.02 37.43
C SER A 418 35.13 -6.19 38.29
N GLY A 419 34.15 -6.88 37.69
CA GLY A 419 33.31 -7.89 38.34
C GLY A 419 32.01 -7.42 38.99
N TYR A 420 30.87 -7.58 38.29
CA TYR A 420 29.77 -8.47 38.69
C TYR A 420 28.65 -8.44 37.62
N THR A 421 28.26 -9.64 37.17
CA THR A 421 26.99 -10.06 36.54
C THR A 421 26.39 -9.23 35.40
N GLY A 422 26.42 -9.80 34.21
CA GLY A 422 25.79 -9.25 33.01
C GLY A 422 24.29 -9.02 33.14
N GLU A 423 23.89 -7.79 32.92
CA GLU A 423 22.60 -7.48 32.31
C GLU A 423 22.75 -7.74 30.81
N LYS A 424 22.11 -8.81 30.33
CA LYS A 424 21.74 -8.88 28.92
C LYS A 424 20.94 -7.62 28.64
N GLN A 425 21.43 -6.76 27.73
CA GLN A 425 20.58 -5.75 27.10
C GLN A 425 19.31 -6.46 26.63
N GLU A 426 18.16 -6.11 27.20
CA GLU A 426 16.88 -6.69 26.77
C GLU A 426 16.71 -6.38 25.27
N GLU A 427 16.62 -7.44 24.47
CA GLU A 427 16.39 -7.35 23.02
C GLU A 427 15.17 -6.47 22.75
N PHE A 428 15.35 -5.43 21.93
CA PHE A 428 14.29 -4.55 21.46
C PHE A 428 13.20 -5.37 20.75
N LYS A 429 12.02 -5.50 21.37
CA LYS A 429 10.86 -6.23 20.80
C LYS A 429 9.77 -5.23 20.40
N GLY A 430 9.65 -4.99 19.10
CA GLY A 430 8.70 -4.06 18.49
C GLY A 430 9.17 -3.56 17.12
N MET A 431 8.29 -2.97 16.33
CA MET A 431 8.62 -2.36 15.03
C MET A 431 8.56 -0.84 15.10
N SER A 432 9.63 -0.18 14.67
CA SER A 432 9.60 1.24 14.33
C SER A 432 10.03 1.44 12.88
N MET A 433 9.61 2.55 12.27
CA MET A 433 10.08 2.99 10.95
C MET A 433 11.61 3.05 10.92
N THR A 434 12.25 3.50 11.99
CA THR A 434 13.71 3.65 12.06
C THR A 434 14.46 2.33 12.20
N ASN A 435 13.87 1.34 12.88
CA ASN A 435 14.53 0.06 13.15
C ASN A 435 14.15 -1.04 12.16
N SER A 436 13.11 -0.82 11.35
CA SER A 436 12.59 -1.82 10.41
C SER A 436 12.81 -1.43 8.95
N TYR A 437 13.16 -0.17 8.66
CA TYR A 437 13.43 0.29 7.30
C TYR A 437 14.88 0.04 6.89
N THR A 438 15.09 -0.67 5.78
CA THR A 438 16.41 -0.76 5.14
C THR A 438 16.59 0.40 4.16
N LYS A 439 17.71 1.13 4.25
CA LYS A 439 17.99 2.30 3.39
C LYS A 439 18.16 1.96 1.90
N VAL A 440 18.48 0.71 1.57
CA VAL A 440 18.66 0.22 0.19
C VAL A 440 17.87 -1.08 0.07
N CYS A 441 16.96 -1.16 -0.89
CA CYS A 441 16.22 -2.39 -1.16
C CYS A 441 17.18 -3.47 -1.66
N TYR A 442 16.87 -4.74 -1.38
CA TYR A 442 17.70 -5.86 -1.81
C TYR A 442 17.70 -5.95 -3.33
N ILE A 443 16.56 -5.66 -3.96
CA ILE A 443 16.46 -5.57 -5.41
C ILE A 443 17.40 -4.51 -5.98
N ASP A 444 17.60 -3.36 -5.34
CA ASP A 444 18.44 -2.29 -5.88
C ASP A 444 19.96 -2.54 -5.69
N SER A 445 20.35 -3.65 -5.06
CA SER A 445 21.73 -3.96 -4.68
C SER A 445 22.50 -4.76 -5.75
N PHE A 446 22.42 -4.37 -7.02
CA PHE A 446 23.00 -5.08 -8.18
C PHE A 446 24.53 -5.18 -8.21
N ASP A 447 25.21 -4.30 -7.48
CA ASP A 447 26.68 -4.22 -7.43
C ASP A 447 27.29 -5.04 -6.29
N LYS A 448 26.46 -5.61 -5.40
CA LYS A 448 26.93 -6.35 -4.22
C LYS A 448 26.87 -7.86 -4.47
N THR A 449 27.96 -8.54 -4.16
CA THR A 449 28.05 -10.01 -4.24
C THR A 449 27.32 -10.70 -3.09
N ASP A 450 27.27 -10.05 -1.91
CA ASP A 450 26.66 -10.58 -0.69
C ASP A 450 25.39 -9.81 -0.30
N PRO A 451 24.39 -10.49 0.28
CA PRO A 451 23.17 -9.85 0.74
C PRO A 451 23.47 -8.83 1.86
N PRO A 452 22.76 -7.68 1.90
CA PRO A 452 22.84 -6.73 3.02
C PRO A 452 22.54 -7.40 4.38
N PRO A 453 23.03 -6.84 5.51
CA PRO A 453 22.69 -7.35 6.83
C PRO A 453 21.17 -7.25 7.05
N VAL A 454 20.59 -8.36 7.47
CA VAL A 454 19.14 -8.55 7.57
C VAL A 454 18.64 -8.02 8.91
N LEU A 455 17.66 -7.12 8.88
CA LEU A 455 16.86 -6.76 10.05
C LEU A 455 15.66 -7.71 10.15
N GLU A 456 15.50 -8.41 11.26
CA GLU A 456 14.42 -9.39 11.47
C GLU A 456 13.01 -8.75 11.38
N THR A 457 12.91 -7.44 11.61
CA THR A 457 11.69 -6.64 11.50
C THR A 457 11.36 -6.17 10.08
N TYR A 458 12.27 -6.35 9.11
CA TYR A 458 12.07 -5.85 7.75
C TYR A 458 10.99 -6.62 6.98
N LEU A 459 10.93 -7.95 7.14
CA LEU A 459 9.93 -8.77 6.44
C LEU A 459 8.49 -8.45 6.90
N PRO A 460 8.17 -8.37 8.20
CA PRO A 460 6.85 -7.89 8.65
C PRO A 460 6.54 -6.46 8.19
N TYR A 461 7.54 -5.58 8.13
CA TYR A 461 7.37 -4.23 7.59
C TYR A 461 6.99 -4.24 6.10
N LEU A 462 7.63 -5.07 5.27
CA LEU A 462 7.27 -5.22 3.86
C LEU A 462 5.84 -5.77 3.69
N ILE A 463 5.42 -6.71 4.53
CA ILE A 463 4.03 -7.21 4.51
C ILE A 463 3.05 -6.09 4.84
N CYS A 464 3.33 -5.32 5.89
CA CYS A 464 2.53 -4.13 6.25
C CYS A 464 2.41 -3.16 5.07
N GLN A 465 3.50 -2.93 4.32
CA GLN A 465 3.46 -2.10 3.12
C GLN A 465 2.60 -2.70 2.02
N CYS A 466 2.73 -3.99 1.73
CA CYS A 466 1.95 -4.68 0.69
C CYS A 466 0.44 -4.56 0.95
N VAL A 467 0.00 -4.88 2.18
CA VAL A 467 -1.41 -4.79 2.56
C VAL A 467 -1.92 -3.35 2.53
N THR A 468 -1.07 -2.38 2.90
CA THR A 468 -1.39 -0.95 2.79
C THR A 468 -1.60 -0.52 1.34
N ILE A 469 -0.71 -0.92 0.43
CA ILE A 469 -0.81 -0.59 -1.00
C ILE A 469 -2.10 -1.17 -1.60
N ILE A 470 -2.41 -2.43 -1.29
CA ILE A 470 -3.65 -3.07 -1.77
C ILE A 470 -4.89 -2.30 -1.28
N SER A 471 -4.96 -2.02 0.03
CA SER A 471 -6.11 -1.31 0.63
C SER A 471 -6.26 0.12 0.08
N GLU A 472 -5.16 0.82 -0.18
CA GLU A 472 -5.17 2.14 -0.80
C GLU A 472 -5.62 2.10 -2.26
N GLY A 473 -5.19 1.10 -3.03
CA GLY A 473 -5.62 0.90 -4.41
C GLY A 473 -7.10 0.57 -4.53
N ILE A 474 -7.62 -0.30 -3.66
CA ILE A 474 -9.06 -0.62 -3.57
C ILE A 474 -9.89 0.63 -3.28
N PHE A 475 -9.42 1.46 -2.34
CA PHE A 475 -10.09 2.71 -2.01
C PHE A 475 -10.05 3.71 -3.17
N ALA A 476 -8.91 3.85 -3.86
CA ALA A 476 -8.79 4.70 -5.04
C ALA A 476 -9.76 4.28 -6.15
N LEU A 477 -9.86 2.98 -6.45
CA LEU A 477 -10.83 2.45 -7.41
C LEU A 477 -12.27 2.77 -7.00
N SER A 478 -12.62 2.54 -5.73
CA SER A 478 -13.97 2.80 -5.23
C SER A 478 -14.34 4.28 -5.34
N LEU A 479 -13.39 5.18 -5.07
CA LEU A 479 -13.58 6.62 -5.20
C LEU A 479 -13.71 7.05 -6.66
N THR A 480 -12.86 6.52 -7.56
CA THR A 480 -12.95 6.80 -9.00
C THR A 480 -14.32 6.37 -9.54
N LEU A 481 -14.81 5.19 -9.17
CA LEU A 481 -16.15 4.72 -9.55
C LEU A 481 -17.25 5.64 -9.01
N SER A 482 -17.20 6.01 -7.73
CA SER A 482 -18.17 6.94 -7.13
C SER A 482 -18.19 8.30 -7.85
N SER A 483 -17.01 8.86 -8.16
CA SER A 483 -16.87 10.13 -8.87
C SER A 483 -17.27 10.08 -10.35
N SER A 484 -17.19 8.91 -10.99
CA SER A 484 -17.58 8.76 -12.39
C SER A 484 -19.10 8.76 -12.60
N ILE A 485 -19.87 8.46 -11.54
CA ILE A 485 -21.32 8.40 -11.57
C ILE A 485 -21.93 9.73 -11.09
N SER A 486 -21.27 10.44 -10.17
CA SER A 486 -21.80 11.68 -9.63
C SER A 486 -21.48 12.90 -10.51
N THR A 487 -22.51 13.63 -10.90
CA THR A 487 -22.38 14.95 -11.55
C THR A 487 -22.15 16.09 -10.54
N SER A 488 -22.33 15.79 -9.24
CA SER A 488 -22.03 16.67 -8.10
C SER A 488 -20.87 16.08 -7.28
N ASN A 489 -20.04 16.92 -6.66
CA ASN A 489 -18.90 16.55 -5.79
C ASN A 489 -19.27 15.76 -4.50
N SER A 490 -20.42 15.09 -4.45
CA SER A 490 -20.86 14.23 -3.34
C SER A 490 -20.49 12.76 -3.63
N ILE A 491 -20.01 12.07 -2.60
CA ILE A 491 -19.77 10.61 -2.65
C ILE A 491 -21.13 9.92 -2.75
N VAL A 492 -21.33 9.16 -3.82
CA VAL A 492 -22.52 8.31 -4.02
C VAL A 492 -22.18 6.89 -3.59
N PHE A 493 -23.06 6.30 -2.78
CA PHE A 493 -23.00 4.89 -2.42
C PHE A 493 -23.52 4.05 -3.59
N LEU A 494 -22.68 3.12 -4.04
CA LEU A 494 -22.92 2.33 -5.25
C LEU A 494 -23.78 1.12 -4.90
N ASN A 495 -24.79 0.86 -5.73
CA ASN A 495 -25.62 -0.32 -5.68
C ASN A 495 -25.61 -1.00 -7.05
N GLU A 496 -25.97 -2.28 -7.12
CA GLU A 496 -25.97 -3.02 -8.39
C GLU A 496 -26.83 -2.36 -9.48
N SER A 497 -27.86 -1.61 -9.07
CA SER A 497 -28.80 -0.87 -9.93
C SER A 497 -28.31 0.50 -10.38
N SER A 498 -27.14 0.99 -9.96
CA SER A 498 -26.63 2.30 -10.38
C SER A 498 -25.91 2.28 -11.74
N PHE A 499 -25.87 1.12 -12.41
CA PHE A 499 -25.15 0.93 -13.66
C PHE A 499 -26.02 0.25 -14.71
N ASP A 500 -25.89 0.68 -15.97
CA ASP A 500 -26.44 -0.05 -17.12
C ASP A 500 -25.60 -1.31 -17.39
N GLU A 501 -26.27 -2.43 -17.71
CA GLU A 501 -25.68 -3.77 -17.85
C GLU A 501 -24.51 -3.86 -18.87
N SER A 502 -24.44 -2.95 -19.84
CA SER A 502 -23.42 -2.94 -20.90
C SER A 502 -22.29 -1.94 -20.70
N SER A 503 -22.18 -1.28 -19.54
CA SER A 503 -21.16 -0.26 -19.31
C SER A 503 -19.81 -0.85 -18.84
N GLU A 504 -18.69 -0.33 -19.35
CA GLU A 504 -17.34 -0.66 -18.86
C GLU A 504 -17.20 -0.38 -17.34
N LEU A 505 -17.97 0.58 -16.83
CA LEU A 505 -18.06 0.93 -15.41
C LEU A 505 -18.65 -0.20 -14.57
N LYS A 506 -19.64 -0.95 -15.08
CA LYS A 506 -20.22 -2.11 -14.40
C LYS A 506 -19.19 -3.22 -14.25
N GLN A 507 -18.39 -3.49 -15.29
CA GLN A 507 -17.31 -4.48 -15.21
C GLN A 507 -16.26 -4.11 -14.18
N GLN A 508 -15.87 -2.83 -14.11
CA GLN A 508 -14.93 -2.34 -13.08
C GLN A 508 -15.53 -2.41 -11.66
N TYR A 509 -16.82 -2.14 -11.50
CA TYR A 509 -17.54 -2.30 -10.23
C TYR A 509 -17.62 -3.76 -9.78
N ASP A 510 -17.96 -4.68 -10.68
CA ASP A 510 -18.06 -6.11 -10.38
C ASP A 510 -16.69 -6.71 -10.04
N LEU A 511 -15.63 -6.26 -10.73
CA LEU A 511 -14.25 -6.60 -10.43
C LEU A 511 -13.84 -6.07 -9.05
N GLY A 512 -14.09 -4.79 -8.76
CA GLY A 512 -13.76 -4.17 -7.48
C GLY A 512 -14.47 -4.85 -6.30
N THR A 513 -15.76 -5.15 -6.47
CA THR A 513 -16.58 -5.86 -5.48
C THR A 513 -16.06 -7.28 -5.25
N SER A 514 -15.78 -8.03 -6.32
CA SER A 514 -15.23 -9.38 -6.23
C SER A 514 -13.85 -9.40 -5.55
N LEU A 515 -13.02 -8.40 -5.85
CA LEU A 515 -11.69 -8.22 -5.26
C LEU A 515 -11.77 -8.00 -3.75
N VAL A 516 -12.66 -7.11 -3.30
CA VAL A 516 -12.89 -6.92 -1.85
C VAL A 516 -13.40 -8.20 -1.21
N ILE A 517 -14.45 -8.84 -1.76
CA ILE A 517 -15.07 -10.05 -1.18
C ILE A 517 -14.08 -11.20 -1.01
N LYS A 518 -13.14 -11.39 -1.94
CA LYS A 518 -12.15 -12.48 -1.85
C LYS A 518 -10.94 -12.15 -0.97
N LEU A 519 -10.46 -10.90 -0.98
CA LEU A 519 -9.17 -10.56 -0.35
C LEU A 519 -9.31 -9.95 1.06
N TRP A 520 -10.50 -9.51 1.48
CA TRP A 520 -10.64 -8.76 2.74
C TRP A 520 -10.28 -9.56 4.00
N THR A 521 -10.61 -10.86 4.09
CA THR A 521 -10.40 -11.64 5.32
C THR A 521 -8.93 -11.78 5.69
N PRO A 522 -8.02 -12.22 4.79
CA PRO A 522 -6.59 -12.26 5.10
C PRO A 522 -6.01 -10.86 5.41
N ILE A 523 -6.43 -9.83 4.65
CA ILE A 523 -6.00 -8.43 4.88
C ILE A 523 -6.38 -7.97 6.29
N PHE A 524 -7.62 -8.23 6.70
CA PHE A 524 -8.13 -7.85 8.01
C PHE A 524 -7.38 -8.56 9.14
N GLN A 525 -7.15 -9.87 9.03
CA GLN A 525 -6.40 -10.64 10.04
C GLN A 525 -4.95 -10.16 10.18
N ILE A 526 -4.32 -9.75 9.08
CA ILE A 526 -2.99 -9.13 9.11
C ILE A 526 -3.03 -7.80 9.90
N TYR A 527 -3.99 -6.93 9.61
CA TYR A 527 -4.14 -5.66 10.32
C TYR A 527 -4.46 -5.85 11.80
N GLU A 528 -5.32 -6.80 12.14
CA GLU A 528 -5.65 -7.16 13.52
C GLU A 528 -4.37 -7.49 14.31
N LYS A 529 -3.51 -8.36 13.76
CA LYS A 529 -2.24 -8.71 14.40
C LYS A 529 -1.29 -7.53 14.55
N PHE A 530 -1.22 -6.64 13.56
CA PHE A 530 -0.39 -5.44 13.64
C PHE A 530 -0.91 -4.43 14.67
N ILE A 531 -2.21 -4.21 14.77
CA ILE A 531 -2.79 -3.24 15.71
C ILE A 531 -2.55 -3.64 17.18
N PHE A 532 -2.51 -4.95 17.47
CA PHE A 532 -2.15 -5.47 18.78
C PHE A 532 -0.64 -5.68 19.00
N SER A 533 0.20 -5.28 18.05
CA SER A 533 1.66 -5.39 18.13
C SER A 533 2.33 -4.11 18.64
N GLY A 534 3.57 -4.23 19.11
CA GLY A 534 4.39 -3.11 19.59
C GLY A 534 4.92 -2.24 18.46
N LEU A 535 4.07 -1.44 17.83
CA LEU A 535 4.43 -0.51 16.75
C LEU A 535 4.91 0.85 17.27
N ASP A 536 5.52 1.67 16.43
CA ASP A 536 5.67 3.11 16.65
C ASP A 536 4.39 3.88 16.26
N ASN A 537 4.33 5.17 16.61
CA ASN A 537 3.14 5.99 16.36
C ASN A 537 2.87 6.25 14.88
N GLU A 538 3.91 6.31 14.05
CA GLU A 538 3.78 6.57 12.62
C GLU A 538 3.21 5.35 11.88
N LEU A 539 3.76 4.15 12.10
CA LEU A 539 3.25 2.89 11.55
C LEU A 539 1.84 2.62 12.03
N PHE A 540 1.58 2.79 13.33
CA PHE A 540 0.26 2.57 13.90
C PHE A 540 -0.79 3.47 13.25
N SER A 541 -0.48 4.77 13.10
CA SER A 541 -1.37 5.73 12.43
C SER A 541 -1.60 5.38 10.96
N LYS A 542 -0.55 4.93 10.25
CA LYS A 542 -0.64 4.51 8.84
C LYS A 542 -1.50 3.27 8.67
N ILE A 543 -1.34 2.27 9.54
CA ILE A 543 -2.12 1.03 9.54
C ILE A 543 -3.60 1.32 9.78
N ILE A 544 -3.92 2.09 10.84
CA ILE A 544 -5.30 2.47 11.14
C ILE A 544 -5.93 3.21 9.96
N ARG A 545 -5.22 4.18 9.38
CA ARG A 545 -5.73 4.93 8.22
C ARG A 545 -5.93 4.05 7.00
N SER A 546 -5.10 3.04 6.80
CA SER A 546 -5.24 2.10 5.69
C SER A 546 -6.43 1.16 5.88
N LEU A 547 -6.63 0.63 7.09
CA LEU A 547 -7.81 -0.16 7.45
C LEU A 547 -9.10 0.68 7.36
N GLN A 548 -9.04 1.96 7.77
CA GLN A 548 -10.13 2.92 7.58
C GLN A 548 -10.51 3.07 6.09
N LYS A 549 -9.53 3.22 5.20
CA LYS A 549 -9.74 3.30 3.75
C LYS A 549 -10.41 2.04 3.20
N LEU A 550 -10.02 0.85 3.66
CA LEU A 550 -10.66 -0.41 3.26
C LEU A 550 -12.13 -0.47 3.69
N CYS A 551 -12.46 0.03 4.90
CA CYS A 551 -13.84 0.14 5.37
C CYS A 551 -14.66 1.14 4.54
N HIS A 552 -14.09 2.32 4.23
CA HIS A 552 -14.74 3.27 3.32
C HIS A 552 -14.99 2.67 1.93
N ALA A 553 -14.01 1.97 1.36
CA ALA A 553 -14.16 1.31 0.07
C ALA A 553 -15.30 0.29 0.10
N SER A 554 -15.35 -0.54 1.15
CA SER A 554 -16.42 -1.51 1.35
C SER A 554 -17.79 -0.84 1.48
N GLY A 555 -17.88 0.27 2.20
CA GLY A 555 -19.10 1.06 2.33
C GLY A 555 -19.55 1.72 1.02
N ILE A 556 -18.63 2.27 0.24
CA ILE A 556 -18.91 2.86 -1.08
C ILE A 556 -19.39 1.79 -2.06
N LEU A 557 -18.79 0.60 -2.04
CA LEU A 557 -19.17 -0.52 -2.91
C LEU A 557 -20.44 -1.25 -2.44
N GLY A 558 -20.98 -0.92 -1.26
CA GLY A 558 -22.20 -1.54 -0.71
C GLY A 558 -21.99 -2.89 -0.03
N ILE A 559 -20.75 -3.27 0.31
CA ILE A 559 -20.41 -4.58 0.87
C ILE A 559 -20.50 -4.54 2.40
N LYS A 560 -21.55 -5.15 2.96
CA LYS A 560 -21.85 -5.07 4.41
C LYS A 560 -20.89 -5.86 5.31
N THR A 561 -20.51 -7.09 4.94
CA THR A 561 -19.69 -7.97 5.79
C THR A 561 -18.35 -7.36 6.24
N PRO A 562 -17.42 -6.98 5.34
CA PRO A 562 -16.14 -6.39 5.73
C PRO A 562 -16.32 -5.05 6.46
N ARG A 563 -17.31 -4.24 6.05
CA ARG A 563 -17.63 -2.97 6.71
C ARG A 563 -17.97 -3.19 8.19
N ASN A 564 -18.89 -4.10 8.48
CA ASN A 564 -19.43 -4.30 9.81
C ASN A 564 -18.41 -4.94 10.76
N GLU A 565 -17.62 -5.88 10.25
CA GLU A 565 -16.53 -6.49 11.02
C GLU A 565 -15.44 -5.48 11.37
N ILE A 566 -15.03 -4.61 10.43
CA ILE A 566 -14.02 -3.58 10.68
C ILE A 566 -14.53 -2.54 11.69
N LEU A 567 -15.80 -2.12 11.59
CA LEU A 567 -16.43 -1.22 12.58
C LEU A 567 -16.45 -1.85 13.98
N THR A 568 -16.88 -3.10 14.06
CA THR A 568 -16.90 -3.86 15.33
C THR A 568 -15.49 -4.04 15.89
N PHE A 569 -14.49 -4.24 15.02
CA PHE A 569 -13.10 -4.35 15.42
C PHE A 569 -12.55 -3.04 15.99
N PHE A 570 -12.79 -1.90 15.34
CA PHE A 570 -12.38 -0.60 15.90
C PHE A 570 -13.05 -0.33 17.25
N ALA A 571 -14.34 -0.66 17.40
CA ALA A 571 -15.03 -0.60 18.68
C ALA A 571 -14.35 -1.49 19.73
N LYS A 572 -14.09 -2.77 19.43
CA LYS A 572 -13.38 -3.68 20.34
C LYS A 572 -11.98 -3.19 20.70
N ALA A 573 -11.21 -2.68 19.73
CA ALA A 573 -9.87 -2.15 19.96
C ALA A 573 -9.86 -0.90 20.84
N THR A 574 -10.92 -0.09 20.78
CA THR A 574 -11.12 1.06 21.67
C THR A 574 -11.53 0.63 23.08
N LEU A 575 -12.39 -0.39 23.20
CA LEU A 575 -13.05 -0.75 24.45
C LEU A 575 -12.34 -1.82 25.29
N ASN A 576 -11.58 -2.72 24.66
CA ASN A 576 -10.89 -3.79 25.37
C ASN A 576 -9.66 -3.26 26.12
N LEU A 577 -9.76 -3.18 27.43
CA LEU A 577 -8.73 -2.65 28.33
C LEU A 577 -8.13 -3.72 29.25
N THR A 578 -8.68 -4.94 29.24
CA THR A 578 -8.26 -6.04 30.13
C THR A 578 -8.07 -7.33 29.34
N GLY A 579 -6.82 -7.79 29.18
CA GLY A 579 -6.46 -9.02 28.45
C GLY A 579 -5.86 -10.11 29.35
N LYS A 580 -6.09 -11.38 29.01
CA LYS A 580 -5.56 -12.55 29.74
C LYS A 580 -4.24 -13.01 29.11
N SER A 581 -3.15 -12.29 29.42
CA SER A 581 -1.74 -12.76 29.45
C SER A 581 -0.71 -12.23 28.44
N LYS A 582 0.55 -12.28 28.94
CA LYS A 582 1.86 -12.45 28.29
C LYS A 582 2.78 -11.26 27.96
N PHE A 583 2.55 -10.06 28.50
CA PHE A 583 3.65 -9.08 28.60
C PHE A 583 4.01 -8.70 30.04
N GLN A 584 5.31 -8.89 30.34
CA GLN A 584 5.98 -8.49 31.57
C GLN A 584 6.36 -7.00 31.49
N THR A 585 5.42 -6.10 31.71
CA THR A 585 5.76 -4.75 32.23
C THR A 585 5.75 -4.80 33.75
N LYS A 586 6.58 -5.67 34.34
CA LYS A 586 6.79 -5.75 35.80
C LYS A 586 7.29 -4.42 36.39
N ASN A 587 7.81 -3.50 35.58
CA ASN A 587 8.44 -2.26 36.05
C ASN A 587 7.61 -0.97 35.90
N ILE A 588 6.43 -0.99 35.26
CA ILE A 588 5.60 0.22 35.11
C ILE A 588 4.23 0.07 35.81
N ILE A 589 3.68 -1.15 35.85
CA ILE A 589 2.44 -1.44 36.59
C ILE A 589 2.71 -1.42 38.12
N SER A 590 3.94 -1.77 38.54
CA SER A 590 4.32 -1.86 39.96
C SER A 590 4.49 -0.51 40.66
N ILE A 591 4.69 0.61 39.95
CA ILE A 591 4.88 1.92 40.58
C ILE A 591 3.51 2.55 40.95
N GLY A 592 2.50 2.37 40.10
CA GLY A 592 1.13 2.82 40.38
C GLY A 592 0.44 1.95 41.45
N GLU A 593 0.63 0.62 41.39
CA GLU A 593 0.10 -0.30 42.40
C GLU A 593 0.81 -0.17 43.76
N SER A 594 2.12 0.14 43.79
CA SER A 594 2.85 0.29 45.06
C SER A 594 2.45 1.55 45.84
N ILE A 595 1.99 2.62 45.21
CA ILE A 595 1.62 3.86 45.92
C ILE A 595 0.15 3.80 46.37
N VAL A 596 -0.75 3.30 45.50
CA VAL A 596 -2.17 3.15 45.84
C VAL A 596 -2.41 1.97 46.79
N GLY A 597 -1.66 0.87 46.61
CA GLY A 597 -1.71 -0.32 47.47
C GLY A 597 -1.24 -0.06 48.89
N THR A 598 -0.21 0.78 49.08
CA THR A 598 0.31 1.10 50.41
C THR A 598 -0.61 2.05 51.20
N ILE A 599 -1.35 2.94 50.51
CA ILE A 599 -2.31 3.84 51.17
C ILE A 599 -3.60 3.08 51.52
N SER A 600 -4.12 2.23 50.63
CA SER A 600 -5.27 1.37 50.91
C SER A 600 -4.99 0.33 51.99
N SER A 601 -3.80 -0.29 52.01
CA SER A 601 -3.46 -1.29 53.04
C SER A 601 -3.32 -0.68 54.43
N THR A 602 -2.83 0.56 54.54
CA THR A 602 -2.62 1.24 55.83
C THR A 602 -3.93 1.77 56.41
N ILE A 603 -4.87 2.23 55.56
CA ILE A 603 -6.21 2.65 55.99
C ILE A 603 -7.06 1.43 56.39
N ASN A 604 -7.00 0.33 55.64
CA ASN A 604 -7.73 -0.90 55.99
C ASN A 604 -7.19 -1.56 57.27
N GLN A 605 -5.87 -1.49 57.53
CA GLN A 605 -5.31 -1.97 58.80
C GLN A 605 -5.69 -1.09 60.00
N ALA A 606 -5.76 0.24 59.83
CA ALA A 606 -6.21 1.17 60.87
C ALA A 606 -7.72 1.05 61.18
N VAL A 607 -8.55 0.69 60.18
CA VAL A 607 -10.01 0.47 60.36
C VAL A 607 -10.30 -0.94 60.92
N SER A 608 -9.46 -1.94 60.61
CA SER A 608 -9.59 -3.31 61.15
C SER A 608 -9.24 -3.47 62.63
N THR A 609 -8.53 -2.49 63.24
CA THR A 609 -8.16 -2.53 64.66
C THR A 609 -9.19 -1.90 65.60
N ILE A 610 -10.25 -1.29 65.06
CA ILE A 610 -11.31 -0.62 65.85
C ILE A 610 -12.66 -1.37 65.80
N SER A 611 -12.80 -2.40 64.97
CA SER A 611 -14.09 -3.09 64.73
C SER A 611 -14.12 -4.54 65.22
N THR A 612 -13.91 -4.76 66.52
CA THR A 612 -14.24 -6.03 67.19
C THR A 612 -15.41 -5.85 68.17
N SER A 613 -16.60 -5.58 67.63
CA SER A 613 -17.89 -5.97 68.23
C SER A 613 -19.08 -5.55 67.34
N GLY A 614 -19.75 -6.53 66.72
CA GLY A 614 -21.14 -6.37 66.25
C GLY A 614 -21.42 -6.77 64.80
N SER A 615 -22.04 -7.95 64.64
CA SER A 615 -23.06 -8.33 63.64
C SER A 615 -22.91 -7.97 62.14
N SER A 616 -22.78 -9.04 61.36
CA SER A 616 -23.05 -9.24 59.93
C SER A 616 -23.97 -8.22 59.22
N ALA A 617 -23.40 -7.49 58.26
CA ALA A 617 -24.07 -7.02 57.05
C ALA A 617 -23.15 -7.30 55.84
N GLN A 618 -23.68 -8.00 54.84
CA GLN A 618 -23.00 -8.24 53.57
C GLN A 618 -23.04 -6.96 52.73
N SER A 619 -21.90 -6.28 52.57
CA SER A 619 -21.70 -5.32 51.48
C SER A 619 -21.20 -6.10 50.25
N GLN A 620 -22.00 -6.14 49.18
CA GLN A 620 -21.52 -6.56 47.86
C GLN A 620 -20.59 -5.46 47.33
N ASP A 621 -19.28 -5.68 47.35
CA ASP A 621 -18.32 -4.78 46.70
C ASP A 621 -18.50 -4.88 45.17
N ILE A 622 -19.02 -3.82 44.54
CA ILE A 622 -19.16 -3.73 43.07
C ILE A 622 -17.76 -3.60 42.45
N ILE A 623 -17.33 -4.61 41.68
CA ILE A 623 -16.05 -4.56 40.95
C ILE A 623 -16.26 -3.74 39.66
N PHE A 624 -15.65 -2.55 39.59
CA PHE A 624 -15.69 -1.69 38.40
C PHE A 624 -14.69 -2.14 37.32
N TYR A 625 -15.04 -1.92 36.05
CA TYR A 625 -14.15 -2.17 34.92
C TYR A 625 -13.05 -1.11 34.84
N SER A 626 -11.85 -1.51 34.37
CA SER A 626 -10.69 -0.60 34.28
C SER A 626 -10.98 0.60 33.37
N ARG A 627 -10.56 1.80 33.79
CA ARG A 627 -10.68 3.03 33.02
C ARG A 627 -9.37 3.46 32.32
N ASN A 628 -8.37 2.58 32.26
CA ASN A 628 -7.03 2.88 31.74
C ASN A 628 -6.96 2.96 30.20
N ILE A 629 -7.62 3.95 29.61
CA ILE A 629 -7.56 4.21 28.16
C ILE A 629 -6.24 4.91 27.78
N ASN A 630 -5.72 4.58 26.60
CA ASN A 630 -4.47 5.13 26.04
C ASN A 630 -4.76 5.97 24.79
N SER A 631 -3.88 6.93 24.47
CA SER A 631 -3.84 7.70 23.20
C SER A 631 -4.12 6.88 21.93
N ARG A 632 -3.62 5.64 21.82
CA ARG A 632 -3.90 4.75 20.67
C ARG A 632 -5.34 4.26 20.59
N ASN A 633 -5.96 3.99 21.73
CA ASN A 633 -7.38 3.60 21.78
C ASN A 633 -8.27 4.79 21.38
N ILE A 634 -7.83 6.00 21.71
CA ILE A 634 -8.46 7.26 21.32
C ILE A 634 -8.29 7.52 19.82
N LEU A 635 -7.15 7.14 19.22
CA LEU A 635 -6.98 7.15 17.76
C LEU A 635 -7.94 6.16 17.07
N CYS A 636 -8.07 4.93 17.58
CA CYS A 636 -9.07 3.97 17.09
C CYS A 636 -10.49 4.54 17.19
N PHE A 637 -10.82 5.19 18.31
CA PHE A 637 -12.13 5.83 18.50
C PHE A 637 -12.38 6.94 17.49
N ARG A 638 -11.42 7.84 17.31
CA ARG A 638 -11.52 8.93 16.32
C ARG A 638 -11.76 8.39 14.92
N VAL A 639 -11.11 7.29 14.56
CA VAL A 639 -11.31 6.64 13.26
C VAL A 639 -12.68 6.01 13.15
N LEU A 640 -13.18 5.33 14.20
CA LEU A 640 -14.55 4.82 14.25
C LEU A 640 -15.58 5.93 14.04
N ILE A 641 -15.42 7.07 14.70
CA ILE A 641 -16.32 8.23 14.55
C ILE A 641 -16.22 8.85 13.15
N SER A 642 -15.01 8.94 12.60
CA SER A 642 -14.82 9.39 11.22
C SER A 642 -15.49 8.46 10.21
N LEU A 643 -15.49 7.15 10.45
CA LEU A 643 -16.22 6.16 9.64
C LEU A 643 -17.73 6.33 9.80
N ALA A 644 -18.21 6.53 11.02
CA ALA A 644 -19.63 6.78 11.31
C ALA A 644 -20.17 8.00 10.55
N ILE A 645 -19.43 9.10 10.52
CA ILE A 645 -19.82 10.33 9.81
C ILE A 645 -19.87 10.09 8.30
N ALA A 646 -18.86 9.43 7.73
CA ALA A 646 -18.76 9.25 6.28
C ALA A 646 -19.70 8.16 5.74
N LEU A 647 -19.99 7.13 6.54
CA LEU A 647 -20.84 6.00 6.16
C LEU A 647 -22.26 6.11 6.76
N GLY A 648 -22.62 7.25 7.37
CA GLY A 648 -23.93 7.53 7.99
C GLY A 648 -25.10 7.02 7.16
N GLY A 649 -25.06 7.38 5.87
CA GLY A 649 -25.98 6.98 4.81
C GLY A 649 -26.38 5.51 4.74
N VAL A 650 -25.47 4.61 5.14
CA VAL A 650 -25.56 3.17 4.82
C VAL A 650 -25.44 2.31 6.08
N LEU A 651 -25.24 2.89 7.26
CA LEU A 651 -25.00 2.17 8.52
C LEU A 651 -26.23 1.40 9.01
N GLN A 652 -27.45 1.90 8.79
CA GLN A 652 -28.70 1.21 9.16
C GLN A 652 -28.66 0.65 10.60
N GLU A 653 -28.68 -0.67 10.80
CA GLU A 653 -28.68 -1.31 12.13
C GLU A 653 -27.31 -1.26 12.84
N ASP A 654 -26.22 -0.95 12.12
CA ASP A 654 -24.85 -0.93 12.67
C ASP A 654 -24.55 0.28 13.57
N TRP A 655 -25.51 1.20 13.72
CA TRP A 655 -25.45 2.30 14.68
C TRP A 655 -25.31 1.81 16.14
N ASP A 656 -25.78 0.60 16.43
CA ASP A 656 -25.65 -0.03 17.75
C ASP A 656 -24.20 -0.08 18.24
N VAL A 657 -23.27 -0.47 17.34
CA VAL A 657 -21.83 -0.59 17.65
C VAL A 657 -21.24 0.77 18.05
N ILE A 658 -21.63 1.83 17.34
CA ILE A 658 -21.15 3.20 17.58
C ILE A 658 -21.67 3.70 18.92
N PHE A 659 -22.97 3.52 19.19
CA PHE A 659 -23.60 3.98 20.42
C PHE A 659 -23.13 3.24 21.68
N ILE A 660 -22.90 1.92 21.59
CA ILE A 660 -22.26 1.16 22.68
C ILE A 660 -20.86 1.71 22.97
N THR A 661 -20.07 1.98 21.92
CA THR A 661 -18.71 2.53 22.09
C THR A 661 -18.73 3.92 22.73
N LEU A 662 -19.66 4.77 22.33
CA LEU A 662 -19.85 6.11 22.90
C LEU A 662 -20.22 6.05 24.40
N GLN A 663 -21.09 5.12 24.80
CA GLN A 663 -21.49 4.94 26.19
C GLN A 663 -20.30 4.53 27.07
N TRP A 664 -19.49 3.58 26.62
CA TRP A 664 -18.30 3.15 27.35
C TRP A 664 -17.23 4.24 27.44
N ILE A 665 -17.07 5.09 26.42
CA ILE A 665 -16.14 6.22 26.48
C ILE A 665 -16.60 7.28 27.47
N SER A 666 -17.91 7.58 27.52
CA SER A 666 -18.45 8.44 28.58
C SER A 666 -18.20 7.82 29.96
N TYR A 667 -18.36 6.50 30.13
CA TYR A 667 -17.96 5.83 31.37
C TYR A 667 -16.46 5.98 31.68
N TYR A 668 -15.58 5.88 30.67
CA TYR A 668 -14.13 6.06 30.86
C TYR A 668 -13.72 7.49 31.21
N ILE A 669 -14.47 8.52 30.78
CA ILE A 669 -14.17 9.94 31.02
C ILE A 669 -14.91 10.47 32.26
N ASP A 670 -16.22 10.26 32.32
CA ASP A 670 -17.12 10.86 33.31
C ASP A 670 -17.33 9.94 34.53
N GLY A 671 -17.20 8.63 34.35
CA GLY A 671 -17.44 7.62 35.39
C GLY A 671 -18.87 7.08 35.43
N PRO A 672 -19.22 6.25 36.43
CA PRO A 672 -20.57 5.72 36.60
C PRO A 672 -21.55 6.83 37.01
N THR A 673 -22.76 6.77 36.47
CA THR A 673 -23.81 7.75 36.75
C THR A 673 -24.44 7.48 38.12
N GLY A 674 -24.62 8.52 38.94
CA GLY A 674 -25.28 8.42 40.26
C GLY A 674 -24.36 8.21 41.48
N LEU A 675 -23.03 8.18 41.31
CA LEU A 675 -22.06 8.11 42.42
C LEU A 675 -21.38 9.46 42.70
N HIS A 676 -21.17 9.79 43.98
CA HIS A 676 -20.49 11.03 44.37
C HIS A 676 -19.02 11.04 43.89
N THR A 677 -18.55 12.19 43.44
CA THR A 677 -17.22 12.44 42.82
C THR A 677 -15.99 12.01 43.62
N LYS A 678 -16.14 11.56 44.87
CA LYS A 678 -15.07 11.06 45.74
C LYS A 678 -14.85 9.54 45.69
N GLU A 679 -15.78 8.79 45.09
CA GLU A 679 -15.73 7.32 44.97
C GLU A 679 -15.36 6.85 43.55
N VAL A 680 -15.19 7.81 42.63
CA VAL A 680 -14.83 7.57 41.23
C VAL A 680 -13.30 7.41 41.13
N PRO A 681 -12.78 6.29 40.59
CA PRO A 681 -11.35 6.15 40.31
C PRO A 681 -10.85 7.31 39.43
N SER A 682 -9.67 7.85 39.75
CA SER A 682 -9.09 8.98 39.01
C SER A 682 -8.99 8.70 37.52
N LEU A 683 -9.20 9.75 36.70
CA LEU A 683 -8.99 9.72 35.25
C LEU A 683 -7.66 9.05 34.91
N SER A 684 -7.64 8.20 33.88
CA SER A 684 -6.47 7.38 33.57
C SER A 684 -5.20 8.23 33.39
N PRO A 685 -4.05 7.79 33.93
CA PRO A 685 -2.80 8.54 33.89
C PRO A 685 -2.18 8.67 32.48
N TYR A 686 -2.79 8.05 31.47
CA TYR A 686 -2.31 7.99 30.09
C TYR A 686 -3.05 8.94 29.13
N ILE A 687 -4.00 9.75 29.62
CA ILE A 687 -4.73 10.74 28.81
C ILE A 687 -4.08 12.12 28.95
N ASN A 688 -3.78 12.77 27.83
CA ASN A 688 -3.40 14.18 27.79
C ASN A 688 -4.60 15.10 27.50
N ASN A 689 -4.50 16.40 27.81
CA ASN A 689 -5.52 17.40 27.46
C ASN A 689 -5.80 17.47 25.93
N ASN A 690 -4.80 17.14 25.11
CA ASN A 690 -4.95 17.05 23.66
C ASN A 690 -5.85 15.88 23.25
N ASP A 691 -5.85 14.78 24.02
CA ASP A 691 -6.68 13.62 23.72
C ASP A 691 -8.14 13.88 24.11
N LEU A 692 -8.38 14.54 25.26
CA LEU A 692 -9.73 14.97 25.67
C LEU A 692 -10.35 15.93 24.65
N SER A 693 -9.60 16.95 24.22
CA SER A 693 -10.07 17.87 23.17
C SER A 693 -10.27 17.19 21.81
N SER A 694 -9.50 16.14 21.51
CA SER A 694 -9.71 15.29 20.33
C SER A 694 -11.03 14.50 20.42
N ILE A 695 -11.39 13.99 21.60
CA ILE A 695 -12.66 13.29 21.82
C ILE A 695 -13.82 14.28 21.65
N ASP A 696 -13.78 15.43 22.32
CA ASP A 696 -14.81 16.46 22.23
C ASP A 696 -15.03 16.93 20.79
N SER A 697 -13.95 17.20 20.06
CA SER A 697 -14.05 17.60 18.65
C SER A 697 -14.62 16.50 17.76
N SER A 698 -14.34 15.23 18.05
CA SER A 698 -14.91 14.09 17.32
C SER A 698 -16.40 13.94 17.61
N LEU A 699 -16.82 14.10 18.86
CA LEU A 699 -18.22 14.08 19.26
C LEU A 699 -19.02 15.23 18.62
N ARG A 700 -18.48 16.44 18.60
CA ARG A 700 -19.11 17.59 17.91
C ARG A 700 -19.31 17.33 16.42
N LYS A 701 -18.27 16.81 15.76
CA LYS A 701 -18.36 16.43 14.33
C LYS A 701 -19.36 15.31 14.08
N LEU A 702 -19.50 14.35 15.01
CA LEU A 702 -20.53 13.33 14.91
C LEU A 702 -21.93 13.96 14.99
N SER A 703 -22.16 14.85 15.96
CA SER A 703 -23.44 15.55 16.10
C SER A 703 -23.78 16.39 14.85
N GLU A 704 -22.80 17.10 14.28
CA GLU A 704 -22.96 17.81 13.00
C GLU A 704 -23.20 16.85 11.82
N GLY A 705 -22.52 15.70 11.81
CA GLY A 705 -22.71 14.66 10.80
C GLY A 705 -24.11 14.06 10.83
N VAL A 706 -24.62 13.74 12.03
CA VAL A 706 -25.99 13.24 12.24
C VAL A 706 -27.04 14.30 11.85
N LYS A 707 -26.77 15.58 12.11
CA LYS A 707 -27.63 16.70 11.72
C LYS A 707 -27.90 16.77 10.21
N ASN A 708 -26.95 16.30 9.40
CA ASN A 708 -27.01 16.36 7.94
C ASN A 708 -27.50 15.07 7.27
N GLN A 709 -27.86 14.03 8.03
CA GLN A 709 -28.34 12.75 7.49
C GLN A 709 -29.81 12.80 7.05
N SER A 710 -30.24 11.77 6.32
CA SER A 710 -31.62 11.65 5.83
C SER A 710 -32.64 11.33 6.95
N PRO A 711 -33.94 11.65 6.78
CA PRO A 711 -34.98 11.34 7.76
C PRO A 711 -35.18 9.85 8.05
N GLU A 712 -34.84 8.98 7.09
CA GLU A 712 -34.91 7.52 7.24
C GLU A 712 -33.77 6.98 8.10
N GLU A 713 -32.56 7.52 7.96
CA GLU A 713 -31.44 7.15 8.83
C GLU A 713 -31.64 7.63 10.26
N PHE A 714 -32.28 8.78 10.46
CA PHE A 714 -32.65 9.24 11.79
C PHE A 714 -33.57 8.25 12.51
N TYR A 715 -34.49 7.59 11.79
CA TYR A 715 -35.30 6.51 12.35
C TYR A 715 -34.43 5.36 12.87
N PHE A 716 -33.47 4.88 12.07
CA PHE A 716 -32.57 3.80 12.47
C PHE A 716 -31.68 4.19 13.66
N ILE A 717 -31.19 5.44 13.70
CA ILE A 717 -30.44 6.00 14.83
C ILE A 717 -31.29 6.00 16.10
N PHE A 718 -32.54 6.47 16.01
CA PHE A 718 -33.46 6.53 17.13
C PHE A 718 -33.84 5.13 17.62
N ASP A 719 -34.11 4.21 16.70
CA ASP A 719 -34.45 2.81 16.99
C ASP A 719 -33.29 2.06 17.66
N ALA A 720 -32.06 2.23 17.16
CA ALA A 720 -30.83 1.70 17.76
C ALA A 720 -30.68 2.16 19.22
N CYS A 721 -30.73 3.48 19.47
CA CYS A 721 -30.66 4.04 20.81
C CYS A 721 -31.81 3.55 21.71
N SER A 722 -33.03 3.44 21.17
CA SER A 722 -34.20 2.97 21.91
C SER A 722 -34.09 1.50 22.30
N LYS A 723 -33.59 0.65 21.39
CA LYS A 723 -33.31 -0.78 21.65
C LYS A 723 -32.23 -0.92 22.73
N LEU A 724 -31.12 -0.19 22.61
CA LEU A 724 -30.04 -0.20 23.59
C LEU A 724 -30.50 0.31 24.96
N SER A 725 -31.29 1.38 25.01
CA SER A 725 -31.87 1.89 26.26
C SER A 725 -32.75 0.84 26.94
N ASN A 726 -33.64 0.17 26.19
CA ASN A 726 -34.46 -0.91 26.75
C ASN A 726 -33.64 -2.10 27.25
N LEU A 727 -32.50 -2.40 26.62
CA LEU A 727 -31.59 -3.48 27.04
C LEU A 727 -30.85 -3.13 28.34
N VAL A 728 -30.38 -1.88 28.48
CA VAL A 728 -29.68 -1.44 29.70
C VAL A 728 -30.63 -1.28 30.89
N LEU A 729 -31.90 -0.95 30.65
CA LEU A 729 -32.89 -0.75 31.71
C LEU A 729 -33.50 -2.07 32.24
N LYS A 730 -33.45 -3.17 31.46
CA LYS A 730 -33.91 -4.51 31.86
C LYS A 730 -32.76 -5.36 32.42
N ILE A 731 -32.19 -4.96 33.55
CA ILE A 731 -31.10 -5.72 34.18
C ILE A 731 -31.71 -6.88 35.01
N GLU A 732 -32.04 -7.98 34.35
CA GLU A 732 -32.42 -9.25 35.01
C GLU A 732 -31.28 -10.29 34.99
N VAL A 733 -30.21 -10.06 34.23
CA VAL A 733 -29.16 -11.06 33.98
C VAL A 733 -27.90 -10.78 34.84
N PRO A 734 -27.45 -11.71 35.71
CA PRO A 734 -26.21 -11.54 36.46
C PRO A 734 -25.01 -11.47 35.51
N ASN A 735 -24.10 -10.51 35.74
CA ASN A 735 -22.88 -10.21 34.96
C ASN A 735 -23.05 -9.51 33.60
N PHE A 736 -24.26 -9.15 33.16
CA PHE A 736 -24.47 -8.40 31.92
C PHE A 736 -23.98 -6.94 32.05
N GLY A 737 -23.16 -6.48 31.10
CA GLY A 737 -22.71 -5.08 31.04
C GLY A 737 -21.62 -4.66 32.04
N HIS A 738 -21.01 -5.61 32.75
CA HIS A 738 -19.84 -5.38 33.64
C HIS A 738 -18.51 -5.35 32.87
N SER A 739 -18.46 -5.92 31.66
CA SER A 739 -17.33 -5.81 30.72
C SER A 739 -17.85 -5.41 29.33
N PRO A 740 -17.05 -4.64 28.54
CA PRO A 740 -17.47 -4.20 27.21
C PRO A 740 -17.59 -5.34 26.19
N ILE A 741 -16.96 -6.49 26.47
CA ILE A 741 -16.97 -7.68 25.63
C ILE A 741 -17.46 -8.85 26.47
N ASP A 742 -18.45 -9.58 25.96
CA ASP A 742 -18.97 -10.81 26.55
C ASP A 742 -17.99 -11.99 26.34
N THR A 743 -18.20 -13.08 27.07
CA THR A 743 -17.55 -14.38 26.86
C THR A 743 -17.66 -14.93 25.43
N GLU A 744 -18.70 -14.52 24.68
CA GLU A 744 -18.88 -14.83 23.26
C GLU A 744 -18.21 -13.83 22.29
N GLY A 745 -17.56 -12.78 22.78
CA GLY A 745 -16.91 -11.77 21.94
C GLY A 745 -17.85 -10.74 21.32
N LYS A 746 -19.10 -10.64 21.79
CA LYS A 746 -20.06 -9.59 21.39
C LYS A 746 -19.93 -8.35 22.28
N LEU A 747 -20.20 -7.19 21.70
CA LEU A 747 -20.21 -5.91 22.41
C LEU A 747 -21.45 -5.82 23.30
N GLN A 748 -21.26 -5.51 24.58
CA GLN A 748 -22.35 -5.29 25.52
C GLN A 748 -22.41 -3.81 25.93
N PRO A 749 -23.62 -3.25 26.09
CA PRO A 749 -23.77 -1.90 26.63
C PRO A 749 -23.32 -1.86 28.10
N CYS A 750 -22.88 -0.68 28.55
CA CYS A 750 -22.39 -0.47 29.90
C CYS A 750 -23.56 -0.42 30.90
N ALA A 751 -23.58 -1.33 31.87
CA ALA A 751 -24.60 -1.35 32.91
C ALA A 751 -24.45 -0.20 33.93
N PHE A 752 -23.26 0.40 34.02
CA PHE A 752 -22.94 1.45 34.99
C PHE A 752 -23.41 2.86 34.58
N ASN A 753 -23.98 3.01 33.38
CA ASN A 753 -24.48 4.30 32.88
C ASN A 753 -25.84 4.11 32.17
N SER A 754 -26.88 3.82 32.97
CA SER A 754 -28.24 3.56 32.50
C SER A 754 -28.94 4.79 31.92
N GLU A 755 -28.58 5.99 32.38
CA GLU A 755 -29.14 7.26 31.90
C GLU A 755 -28.57 7.74 30.57
N TYR A 756 -27.41 7.23 30.15
CA TYR A 756 -26.68 7.72 28.96
C TYR A 756 -27.53 7.76 27.70
N PHE A 757 -28.20 6.65 27.37
CA PHE A 757 -28.97 6.57 26.14
C PHE A 757 -30.19 7.48 26.15
N ILE A 758 -30.82 7.71 27.31
CA ILE A 758 -31.96 8.63 27.46
C ILE A 758 -31.49 10.06 27.22
N ASN A 759 -30.39 10.48 27.85
CA ASN A 759 -29.80 11.79 27.63
C ASN A 759 -29.32 11.96 26.19
N LYS A 760 -28.70 10.93 25.60
CA LYS A 760 -28.23 10.97 24.22
C LYS A 760 -29.38 11.07 23.21
N ILE A 761 -30.50 10.37 23.43
CA ILE A 761 -31.72 10.52 22.62
C ILE A 761 -32.24 11.95 22.72
N THR A 762 -32.25 12.52 23.92
CA THR A 762 -32.66 13.92 24.16
C THR A 762 -31.79 14.88 23.36
N ASP A 763 -30.46 14.77 23.48
CA ASP A 763 -29.51 15.59 22.73
C ASP A 763 -29.73 15.45 21.21
N LEU A 764 -29.89 14.23 20.70
CA LEU A 764 -30.10 13.97 19.28
C LEU A 764 -31.39 14.60 18.76
N CYS A 765 -32.48 14.52 19.53
CA CYS A 765 -33.76 15.14 19.20
C CYS A 765 -33.71 16.67 19.29
N GLU A 766 -32.87 17.25 20.15
CA GLU A 766 -32.74 18.70 20.33
C GLU A 766 -31.87 19.39 19.25
N LEU A 767 -30.94 18.65 18.62
CA LEU A 767 -29.99 19.20 17.64
C LEU A 767 -30.66 19.78 16.38
N ASN A 768 -31.77 19.20 15.92
CA ASN A 768 -32.50 19.68 14.72
C ASN A 768 -33.93 19.09 14.61
N PRO A 769 -34.92 19.52 15.41
CA PRO A 769 -36.22 18.84 15.50
C PRO A 769 -37.09 18.93 14.22
N LEU A 770 -36.95 19.98 13.40
CA LEU A 770 -37.90 20.26 12.31
C LEU A 770 -37.88 19.24 11.15
N PRO A 771 -36.74 18.92 10.51
CA PRO A 771 -36.70 17.99 9.39
C PRO A 771 -36.99 16.54 9.81
N PHE A 772 -36.68 16.21 11.06
CA PHE A 772 -36.67 14.82 11.52
C PHE A 772 -37.94 14.38 12.26
N LEU A 773 -38.57 15.29 13.01
CA LEU A 773 -39.71 15.00 13.88
C LEU A 773 -41.02 15.61 13.35
N ILE A 774 -40.95 16.75 12.65
CA ILE A 774 -42.15 17.48 12.22
C ILE A 774 -42.52 17.15 10.77
N GLU A 775 -41.53 17.07 9.88
CA GLU A 775 -41.72 16.66 8.48
C GLU A 775 -42.06 15.16 8.35
N ASN A 776 -41.46 14.29 9.18
CA ASN A 776 -41.72 12.85 9.16
C ASN A 776 -42.58 12.38 10.34
N ASP A 777 -43.81 11.92 10.08
CA ASP A 777 -44.78 11.55 11.11
C ASP A 777 -44.41 10.23 11.83
N THR A 778 -43.64 9.34 11.19
CA THR A 778 -43.24 8.04 11.77
C THR A 778 -42.31 8.22 12.97
N ASN A 779 -41.28 9.06 12.82
CA ASN A 779 -40.27 9.33 13.85
C ASN A 779 -40.90 9.94 15.11
N TRP A 780 -41.84 10.88 14.94
CA TRP A 780 -42.57 11.50 16.05
C TRP A 780 -43.38 10.48 16.86
N ASN A 781 -44.07 9.58 16.17
CA ASN A 781 -44.90 8.56 16.82
C ASN A 781 -44.05 7.54 17.58
N VAL A 782 -42.91 7.14 17.02
CA VAL A 782 -41.98 6.18 17.65
C VAL A 782 -41.34 6.81 18.89
N MET A 783 -40.99 8.09 18.83
CA MET A 783 -40.49 8.84 19.97
C MET A 783 -41.52 8.92 21.10
N ASN A 784 -42.77 9.29 20.77
CA ASN A 784 -43.84 9.38 21.78
C ASN A 784 -44.09 8.02 22.43
N ALA A 785 -44.17 6.94 21.64
CA ALA A 785 -44.37 5.60 22.14
C ALA A 785 -43.24 5.12 23.06
N PHE A 786 -41.98 5.48 22.77
CA PHE A 786 -40.83 5.13 23.60
C PHE A 786 -40.86 5.82 24.97
N PHE A 787 -41.01 7.15 25.00
CA PHE A 787 -41.07 7.91 26.26
C PHE A 787 -42.33 7.58 27.07
N GLU A 788 -43.48 7.36 26.41
CA GLU A 788 -44.71 6.88 27.07
C GLU A 788 -44.50 5.52 27.74
N LYS A 789 -43.85 4.58 27.04
CA LYS A 789 -43.60 3.24 27.58
C LYS A 789 -42.67 3.27 28.80
N LEU A 790 -41.63 4.10 28.78
CA LEU A 790 -40.69 4.22 29.89
C LEU A 790 -41.26 4.96 31.09
N SER A 791 -42.03 6.05 30.87
CA SER A 791 -42.64 6.80 31.98
C SER A 791 -43.74 6.01 32.70
N CYS A 792 -44.46 5.15 31.96
CA CYS A 792 -45.50 4.29 32.50
C CYS A 792 -44.96 2.98 33.12
N ASN A 793 -43.68 2.64 32.94
CA ASN A 793 -43.10 1.44 33.55
C ASN A 793 -42.77 1.69 35.03
N ARG A 794 -43.47 0.99 35.92
CA ARG A 794 -43.32 1.09 37.38
C ARG A 794 -42.17 0.26 37.96
N GLU A 795 -41.52 -0.57 37.15
CA GLU A 795 -40.36 -1.38 37.55
C GLU A 795 -39.04 -0.59 37.52
N LEU A 796 -39.04 0.63 36.99
CA LEU A 796 -37.88 1.52 36.88
C LEU A 796 -37.79 2.46 38.08
N ASP A 797 -36.56 2.86 38.43
CA ASP A 797 -36.29 3.80 39.53
C ASP A 797 -37.02 5.15 39.34
N ASP A 798 -37.49 5.73 40.45
CA ASP A 798 -38.31 6.94 40.43
C ASP A 798 -37.53 8.15 39.88
N GLU A 799 -36.23 8.27 40.14
CA GLU A 799 -35.39 9.34 39.55
C GLU A 799 -35.19 9.15 38.05
N LEU A 800 -35.06 7.90 37.56
CA LEU A 800 -35.00 7.62 36.12
C LEU A 800 -36.31 8.02 35.43
N ARG A 801 -37.47 7.71 36.02
CA ARG A 801 -38.79 8.10 35.48
C ARG A 801 -38.96 9.62 35.42
N LYS A 802 -38.44 10.34 36.41
CA LYS A 802 -38.38 11.81 36.40
C LYS A 802 -37.48 12.33 35.29
N THR A 803 -36.28 11.76 35.11
CA THR A 803 -35.35 12.15 34.05
C THR A 803 -35.93 11.91 32.66
N VAL A 804 -36.57 10.75 32.42
CA VAL A 804 -37.31 10.45 31.17
C VAL A 804 -38.37 11.50 30.87
N THR A 805 -39.11 11.94 31.90
CA THR A 805 -40.17 12.95 31.74
C THR A 805 -39.60 14.34 31.48
N ARG A 806 -38.50 14.73 32.15
CA ARG A 806 -37.76 15.97 31.87
C ARG A 806 -37.23 15.99 30.43
N SER A 807 -36.65 14.89 29.97
CA SER A 807 -36.18 14.70 28.60
C SER A 807 -37.29 14.88 27.57
N PHE A 808 -38.43 14.20 27.76
CA PHE A 808 -39.60 14.34 26.89
C PHE A 808 -40.11 15.79 26.81
N ASN A 809 -40.20 16.46 27.96
CA ASN A 809 -40.60 17.86 28.05
C ASN A 809 -39.62 18.79 27.36
N SER A 810 -38.31 18.53 27.49
CA SER A 810 -37.26 19.31 26.82
C SER A 810 -37.36 19.21 25.29
N ILE A 811 -37.59 18.00 24.76
CA ILE A 811 -37.79 17.77 23.33
C ILE A 811 -39.03 18.54 22.82
N CYS A 812 -40.15 18.46 23.54
CA CYS A 812 -41.38 19.18 23.19
C CYS A 812 -41.16 20.70 23.20
N LYS A 813 -40.46 21.21 24.22
CA LYS A 813 -40.11 22.63 24.35
C LYS A 813 -39.17 23.07 23.23
N ARG A 814 -38.10 22.34 22.95
CA ARG A 814 -37.16 22.66 21.87
C ARG A 814 -37.85 22.65 20.50
N SER A 815 -38.67 21.64 20.23
CA SER A 815 -39.45 21.54 18.98
C SER A 815 -40.38 22.74 18.80
N SER A 816 -41.01 23.24 19.87
CA SER A 816 -41.85 24.44 19.81
C SER A 816 -41.05 25.73 19.57
N VAL A 817 -39.81 25.83 20.08
CA VAL A 817 -38.99 27.05 19.96
C VAL A 817 -38.35 27.18 18.58
N VAL A 818 -37.86 26.08 18.01
CA VAL A 818 -37.07 26.11 16.76
C VAL A 818 -37.90 26.61 15.56
N VAL A 819 -39.23 26.40 15.56
CA VAL A 819 -40.14 26.96 14.53
C VAL A 819 -40.05 28.49 14.47
N TYR A 820 -39.90 29.16 15.60
CA TYR A 820 -39.96 30.62 15.70
C TYR A 820 -38.57 31.28 15.78
N GLU A 821 -37.48 30.52 15.57
CA GLU A 821 -36.13 31.08 15.45
C GLU A 821 -35.96 31.79 14.08
N ASP A 822 -35.28 32.94 14.07
CA ASP A 822 -35.13 33.81 12.89
C ASP A 822 -34.49 33.11 11.68
N GLU A 823 -33.63 32.11 11.91
CA GLU A 823 -33.01 31.29 10.86
C GLU A 823 -34.00 30.38 10.11
N TYR A 824 -35.08 29.95 10.76
CA TYR A 824 -36.11 29.11 10.14
C TYR A 824 -37.20 29.96 9.49
N LYS A 825 -37.58 31.07 10.14
CA LYS A 825 -38.53 32.03 9.60
C LYS A 825 -38.08 32.66 8.28
N SER A 826 -36.76 32.81 8.08
CA SER A 826 -36.18 33.36 6.84
C SER A 826 -35.99 32.35 5.70
N LYS A 827 -36.11 31.04 5.96
CA LYS A 827 -35.89 29.97 4.96
C LYS A 827 -37.14 29.55 4.19
N TYR A 828 -38.33 29.87 4.68
CA TYR A 828 -39.60 29.41 4.12
C TYR A 828 -40.51 30.58 3.79
N ASP A 829 -41.23 30.48 2.67
CA ASP A 829 -42.30 31.42 2.32
C ASP A 829 -43.38 31.46 3.43
N ASP A 830 -44.01 32.61 3.64
CA ASP A 830 -45.00 32.84 4.71
C ASP A 830 -46.13 31.78 4.76
N THR A 831 -46.51 31.23 3.60
CA THR A 831 -47.52 30.16 3.50
C THR A 831 -47.04 28.82 4.05
N THR A 832 -45.80 28.45 3.74
CA THR A 832 -45.16 27.21 4.19
C THR A 832 -44.81 27.29 5.67
N PHE A 833 -44.37 28.47 6.13
CA PHE A 833 -44.12 28.75 7.54
C PHE A 833 -45.39 28.58 8.39
N ASN A 834 -46.51 29.17 7.97
CA ASN A 834 -47.79 29.04 8.69
C ASN A 834 -48.29 27.59 8.75
N TYR A 835 -48.08 26.81 7.69
CA TYR A 835 -48.43 25.39 7.67
C TYR A 835 -47.56 24.56 8.66
N ILE A 836 -46.25 24.79 8.67
CA ILE A 836 -45.33 24.08 9.57
C ILE A 836 -45.58 24.48 11.04
N SER A 837 -45.83 25.76 11.31
CA SER A 837 -46.17 26.25 12.65
C SER A 837 -47.45 25.59 13.18
N GLY A 838 -48.53 25.61 12.40
CA GLY A 838 -49.80 24.99 12.80
C GLY A 838 -49.67 23.48 13.03
N LYS A 839 -48.95 22.77 12.16
CA LYS A 839 -48.70 21.32 12.33
C LYS A 839 -47.86 21.02 13.57
N THR A 840 -46.91 21.90 13.92
CA THR A 840 -46.06 21.74 15.11
C THR A 840 -46.84 21.94 16.39
N GLU A 841 -47.65 23.01 16.46
CA GLU A 841 -48.55 23.28 17.60
C GLU A 841 -49.48 22.10 17.85
N GLU A 842 -50.14 21.59 16.80
CA GLU A 842 -51.05 20.45 16.89
C GLU A 842 -50.33 19.18 17.40
N LYS A 843 -49.14 18.89 16.88
CA LYS A 843 -48.36 17.70 17.26
C LYS A 843 -47.88 17.74 18.71
N VAL A 844 -47.34 18.87 19.16
CA VAL A 844 -46.81 19.04 20.52
C VAL A 844 -47.94 19.03 21.56
N LEU A 845 -49.06 19.70 21.27
CA LEU A 845 -50.21 19.67 22.18
C LEU A 845 -50.84 18.28 22.25
N LYS A 846 -50.95 17.56 21.12
CA LYS A 846 -51.45 16.18 21.11
C LYS A 846 -50.54 15.22 21.87
N SER A 847 -49.21 15.35 21.76
CA SER A 847 -48.28 14.48 22.48
C SER A 847 -48.31 14.73 24.00
N LEU A 848 -48.30 16.00 24.43
CA LEU A 848 -48.42 16.35 25.86
C LEU A 848 -49.75 15.86 26.45
N ASN A 849 -50.86 16.03 25.73
CA ASN A 849 -52.17 15.56 26.17
C ASN A 849 -52.21 14.02 26.25
N ARG A 850 -51.68 13.32 25.25
CA ARG A 850 -51.59 11.85 25.24
C ARG A 850 -50.74 11.33 26.40
N PHE A 851 -49.63 11.99 26.73
CA PHE A 851 -48.78 11.64 27.86
C PHE A 851 -49.52 11.79 29.20
N ILE A 852 -50.27 12.88 29.38
CA ILE A 852 -51.12 13.11 30.57
C ILE A 852 -52.22 12.04 30.68
N ILE A 853 -52.90 11.73 29.57
CA ILE A 853 -53.97 10.72 29.53
C ILE A 853 -53.41 9.35 29.93
N ASN A 854 -52.28 8.94 29.36
CA ASN A 854 -51.67 7.64 29.65
C ASN A 854 -51.22 7.51 31.11
N LEU A 855 -50.63 8.57 31.69
CA LEU A 855 -50.30 8.59 33.11
C LEU A 855 -51.56 8.53 34.00
N SER A 856 -52.65 9.18 33.60
CA SER A 856 -53.92 9.19 34.36
C SER A 856 -54.69 7.87 34.31
N GLN A 857 -54.42 7.01 33.31
CA GLN A 857 -55.07 5.72 33.12
C GLN A 857 -54.39 4.58 33.89
N LEU A 858 -53.27 4.83 34.57
CA LEU A 858 -52.60 3.83 35.39
C LEU A 858 -53.44 3.44 36.63
N PRO A 859 -53.46 2.16 37.05
CA PRO A 859 -54.26 1.72 38.18
C PRO A 859 -53.75 2.32 39.50
N LYS A 860 -54.68 2.75 40.37
CA LYS A 860 -54.37 3.35 41.68
C LYS A 860 -53.71 2.33 42.63
N ILE A 861 -52.56 2.69 43.21
CA ILE A 861 -51.82 1.89 44.21
C ILE A 861 -51.71 2.71 45.51
N GLU A 862 -51.61 2.05 46.66
CA GLU A 862 -51.55 2.66 48.02
C GLU A 862 -50.16 3.17 48.44
N GLU A 863 -49.10 2.94 47.66
CA GLU A 863 -47.74 3.40 47.97
C GLU A 863 -47.56 4.89 47.68
N LEU A 864 -47.36 5.68 48.75
CA LEU A 864 -47.20 7.13 48.72
C LEU A 864 -46.02 7.61 47.86
N LEU A 865 -44.93 6.86 47.79
CA LEU A 865 -43.73 7.25 47.01
C LEU A 865 -44.02 7.23 45.50
N VAL A 866 -44.67 6.17 45.02
CA VAL A 866 -45.07 6.04 43.61
C VAL A 866 -46.11 7.09 43.24
N GLN A 867 -47.07 7.38 44.13
CA GLN A 867 -48.06 8.44 43.93
C GLN A 867 -47.41 9.84 43.87
N ASN A 868 -46.46 10.12 44.75
CA ASN A 868 -45.73 11.40 44.75
C ASN A 868 -44.89 11.53 43.48
N CYS A 869 -44.22 10.46 43.03
CA CYS A 869 -43.49 10.46 41.76
C CYS A 869 -44.45 10.74 40.59
N GLU A 870 -45.56 10.02 40.46
CA GLU A 870 -46.55 10.22 39.38
C GLU A 870 -47.14 11.64 39.39
N ALA A 871 -47.39 12.23 40.57
CA ALA A 871 -47.83 13.62 40.71
C ALA A 871 -46.74 14.62 40.28
N GLU A 872 -45.47 14.37 40.62
CA GLU A 872 -44.34 15.19 40.15
C GLU A 872 -44.15 15.10 38.62
N LEU A 873 -44.32 13.93 38.02
CA LEU A 873 -44.26 13.76 36.56
C LEU A 873 -45.36 14.60 35.88
N LEU A 874 -46.59 14.53 36.38
CA LEU A 874 -47.71 15.32 35.87
C LEU A 874 -47.47 16.83 36.02
N LEU A 875 -46.93 17.25 37.18
CA LEU A 875 -46.61 18.66 37.43
C LEU A 875 -45.57 19.17 36.42
N GLN A 876 -44.50 18.40 36.15
CA GLN A 876 -43.47 18.79 35.18
C GLN A 876 -44.04 18.97 33.77
N VAL A 877 -44.91 18.07 33.32
CA VAL A 877 -45.56 18.16 32.00
C VAL A 877 -46.49 19.37 31.92
N LEU A 878 -47.26 19.64 32.98
CA LEU A 878 -48.14 20.81 33.06
C LEU A 878 -47.39 22.14 33.11
N ASP A 879 -46.27 22.20 33.83
CA ASP A 879 -45.41 23.38 33.86
C ASP A 879 -44.79 23.65 32.47
N THR A 880 -44.38 22.60 31.76
CA THR A 880 -43.89 22.71 30.39
C THR A 880 -44.97 23.20 29.44
N LEU A 881 -46.20 22.66 29.54
CA LEU A 881 -47.35 23.13 28.76
C LEU A 881 -47.63 24.61 29.05
N LYS A 882 -47.63 25.02 30.31
CA LYS A 882 -47.82 26.41 30.73
C LYS A 882 -46.74 27.33 30.15
N GLU A 883 -45.48 26.92 30.15
CA GLU A 883 -44.39 27.69 29.54
C GLU A 883 -44.57 27.85 28.03
N ILE A 884 -44.93 26.78 27.31
CA ILE A 884 -45.16 26.82 25.85
C ILE A 884 -46.35 27.76 25.54
N VAL A 885 -47.46 27.63 26.26
CA VAL A 885 -48.65 28.48 26.08
C VAL A 885 -48.35 29.94 26.41
N ASN A 886 -47.61 30.23 27.48
CA ASN A 886 -47.24 31.61 27.82
C ASN A 886 -46.33 32.26 26.77
N ARG A 887 -45.49 31.48 26.10
CA ARG A 887 -44.50 31.97 25.15
C ARG A 887 -45.07 32.17 23.74
N PHE A 888 -46.00 31.32 23.31
CA PHE A 888 -46.54 31.31 21.94
C PHE A 888 -48.04 31.60 21.86
N GLY A 889 -48.80 31.39 22.94
CA GLY A 889 -50.26 31.60 23.00
C GLY A 889 -50.70 33.07 23.05
N CYS A 890 -49.77 34.02 23.16
CA CYS A 890 -50.06 35.47 23.12
C CYS A 890 -49.85 36.10 21.74
N GLN A 891 -49.50 35.32 20.71
CA GLN A 891 -49.29 35.82 19.33
C GLN A 891 -50.44 35.49 18.36
N SER A 892 -51.60 35.05 18.86
CA SER A 892 -52.85 34.93 18.08
C SER A 892 -53.61 36.24 18.00
#